data_AF-A0ABD6DDX1-F1
#
_entry.id   AF-A0ABD6DDX1-F1
#
_cell.length_a   1.000
_cell.length_b   1.000
_cell.length_c   1.000
_cell.angle_alpha   90.00
_cell.angle_beta   90.00
_cell.angle_gamma   90.00
#
_symmetry.space_group_name_H-M   'P 1'
#
loop_
_entity.id
_entity.type
_entity.pdbx_description
1 polymer ?
#
loop_
_entity_poly.entity_id
_entity_poly.type
_entity_poly.pdbx_seq_one_letter_code
_entity_poly.pdbx_strand_id
1 'polypeptide(L)'
;MEPELVLSDGSDSSGGSDTIDLSELDEAWTPYFRYEAAYSDQVDAIDTFLDLLADNGYYVHEGACGTGKTLMAVTAGIHAIRDRSYLSEHRSEEGAFPEYSRVVVTTPLKQQLKQFIEEMRGINQSLASGVSPVSTVVMRGRTDMLPYAYTDAAPFDRHPVTAKIDDLREMTAELIRFDSNIPLNWPDGMTPPDFSRHDYDWSDPSEAAEQHRENYRFDPERAKAVRQIVADLERGGAETADNLVVDGVETPYPDYVPHTNDVVDTAVLERRGTGQLPLDLQGKFDPFYAGFFAGGPSVPFSFDDAEDHVFDRRELIEKAASRGICPHETMAHLASDAEVVLGNYSHLYDPQTRLLTEEKAGILDQETIIVVDEAHQIESRVRDMLSDEMDIYTLDRAIADVEIARHYANGDFEKTPSSGLSTEKRHTAKKLAKEALSTIPGYSVSVKDLSEVERFLRYVKEKILGYGAERIGKEFDDVTWEQAVDYGWNLNDIEHPLTDPEDPDDPDTLMTETVRESDYDAGTYRKVYPVMLALKFVYEGLEEEGIHDRTPQGVGVGDFFKRWAVEGLVEYHRHVVLEHSPKESVPGEYPDWVSQWTPKLQLFNCIPRRELQGVFSELGGGVLMSATIKPEDVFIEAVGIDEVSYPSEDDEEEKPGERPSEFEQYPLRFPEENRLSLIGDLPKYTNNNRGSPTQDPLEMTEVRQEYARVIKQVASSPGNVLVAMPNYNEAEWAYELVKTDQSSKRLHLDQSSSSQETDRTLEEFFADGDSVIFTSTRGTITEGVDYDGGKLHCVVAIGIPLLPTYQPTIRAIKAAYDDRMEGSGFDTALTVPAVRKVRQAFGRVIRGSEETGVRILLDERYGSSGFYGVNDYLSEQEQREFAMTNPDDVGRALSTFWEETPLSYEHGETAEEAGSEETVAAKSVTSEEPAQTGGRTGEAVSADSYSKIYFGEEAGLSGWVSVSTRVAENEIVPLVYEHTVESGDAGEDTIKLNFAKELSASGWTDVKADVVLSEIEPIARDARKPE
;
A
#
# COMPACT_ATOMS: atom_id res chain seq x y z
N MET A 1 -6.25 36.16 -23.65
CA MET A 1 -5.58 37.22 -22.89
C MET A 1 -4.35 36.55 -22.34
N GLU A 2 -3.17 37.02 -22.73
CA GLU A 2 -1.90 36.40 -22.30
C GLU A 2 -1.73 36.63 -20.79
N PRO A 3 -1.36 35.61 -19.99
CA PRO A 3 -1.05 35.79 -18.59
C PRO A 3 0.33 36.46 -18.45
N GLU A 4 0.38 37.57 -17.72
CA GLU A 4 1.63 38.24 -17.33
C GLU A 4 2.33 37.38 -16.27
N LEU A 5 3.33 36.61 -16.70
CA LEU A 5 4.35 36.04 -15.82
C LEU A 5 5.25 37.16 -15.31
N VAL A 6 5.23 37.39 -13.99
CA VAL A 6 6.16 38.30 -13.31
C VAL A 6 7.52 37.62 -13.25
N LEU A 7 8.38 37.93 -14.22
CA LEU A 7 9.81 37.60 -14.17
C LEU A 7 10.52 38.65 -13.31
N SER A 8 11.08 38.24 -12.17
CA SER A 8 12.03 39.06 -11.41
C SER A 8 13.37 39.13 -12.15
N ASP A 9 13.77 40.34 -12.54
CA ASP A 9 15.04 40.63 -13.21
C ASP A 9 16.26 40.36 -12.31
N GLY A 10 17.05 39.34 -12.67
CA GLY A 10 18.50 39.42 -12.92
C GLY A 10 19.50 39.83 -11.82
N SER A 11 20.49 38.95 -11.65
CA SER A 11 21.89 39.15 -11.22
C SER A 11 22.23 39.03 -9.72
N ASP A 12 22.55 37.80 -9.30
CA ASP A 12 23.82 37.56 -8.60
C ASP A 12 24.33 36.13 -8.84
N SER A 13 25.60 36.03 -9.24
CA SER A 13 26.31 34.79 -9.52
C SER A 13 27.25 34.45 -8.35
N SER A 14 26.67 34.14 -7.20
CA SER A 14 27.36 33.53 -6.06
C SER A 14 26.43 32.51 -5.42
N GLY A 15 26.69 31.22 -5.65
CA GLY A 15 26.01 30.11 -5.00
C GLY A 15 26.35 30.06 -3.52
N GLY A 16 25.59 30.82 -2.72
CA GLY A 16 25.52 30.70 -1.27
C GLY A 16 24.06 30.49 -0.87
N SER A 17 23.85 29.58 0.07
CA SER A 17 22.56 29.33 0.73
C SER A 17 21.83 30.64 1.09
N ASP A 18 20.74 30.94 0.38
CA ASP A 18 19.89 32.12 0.58
C ASP A 18 18.98 31.89 1.80
N THR A 19 19.60 31.86 2.97
CA THR A 19 18.93 31.69 4.27
C THR A 19 18.76 33.03 4.94
N ILE A 20 17.57 33.25 5.49
CA ILE A 20 17.18 34.42 6.24
C ILE A 20 17.06 33.99 7.70
N ASP A 21 17.81 34.64 8.58
CA ASP A 21 17.70 34.44 10.02
C ASP A 21 16.28 34.85 10.47
N LEU A 22 15.60 33.98 11.23
CA LEU A 22 14.23 34.25 11.69
C LEU A 22 14.15 35.54 12.51
N SER A 23 15.24 35.94 13.17
CA SER A 23 15.28 37.20 13.93
C SER A 23 15.28 38.46 13.06
N GLU A 24 15.52 38.31 11.76
CA GLU A 24 15.44 39.37 10.76
C GLU A 24 14.05 39.46 10.09
N LEU A 25 13.21 38.43 10.26
CA LEU A 25 11.83 38.38 9.77
C LEU A 25 10.89 39.03 10.80
N ASP A 26 9.99 39.90 10.33
CA ASP A 26 8.91 40.48 11.15
C ASP A 26 7.60 39.71 10.90
N GLU A 27 7.70 38.38 10.82
CA GLU A 27 6.59 37.49 10.49
C GLU A 27 6.03 36.78 11.72
N ALA A 28 4.70 36.76 11.84
CA ALA A 28 4.01 36.25 13.03
C ALA A 28 4.01 34.71 13.13
N TRP A 29 4.29 34.00 12.04
CA TRP A 29 4.41 32.54 12.01
C TRP A 29 5.78 32.04 12.50
N THR A 30 6.80 32.90 12.58
CA THR A 30 8.18 32.54 12.98
C THR A 30 8.29 31.73 14.29
N PRO A 31 7.45 31.92 15.33
CA PRO A 31 7.52 31.10 16.54
C PRO A 31 7.22 29.61 16.31
N TYR A 32 6.50 29.26 15.24
CA TYR A 32 6.11 27.90 14.91
C TYR A 32 7.09 27.22 13.95
N PHE A 33 8.12 27.93 13.50
CA PHE A 33 9.17 27.38 12.65
C PHE A 33 10.29 26.79 13.51
N ARG A 34 10.73 25.57 13.17
CA ARG A 34 11.66 24.78 14.00
C ARG A 34 13.07 25.37 14.07
N TYR A 35 13.58 25.92 12.98
CA TYR A 35 15.00 26.28 12.83
C TYR A 35 15.24 27.77 13.02
N GLU A 36 16.46 28.19 13.36
CA GLU A 36 16.80 29.62 13.57
C GLU A 36 16.83 30.44 12.28
N ALA A 37 16.85 29.79 11.12
CA ALA A 37 16.81 30.44 9.82
C ALA A 37 15.89 29.65 8.87
N ALA A 38 15.19 30.38 8.01
CA ALA A 38 14.38 29.84 6.93
C ALA A 38 15.02 30.19 5.59
N TYR A 39 14.79 29.37 4.57
CA TYR A 39 15.18 29.75 3.21
C TYR A 39 14.21 30.80 2.65
N SER A 40 14.69 31.68 1.76
CA SER A 40 13.84 32.70 1.10
C SER A 40 12.58 32.09 0.50
N ASP A 41 12.70 31.03 -0.32
CA ASP A 41 11.50 30.42 -0.90
C ASP A 41 10.64 29.60 0.09
N GLN A 42 11.09 29.34 1.32
CA GLN A 42 10.18 28.83 2.37
C GLN A 42 9.33 29.96 2.95
N VAL A 43 9.90 31.15 3.10
CA VAL A 43 9.18 32.34 3.59
C VAL A 43 8.05 32.65 2.60
N ASP A 44 8.39 32.82 1.32
CA ASP A 44 7.43 33.12 0.27
C ASP A 44 6.28 32.09 0.23
N ALA A 45 6.62 30.80 0.31
CA ALA A 45 5.63 29.73 0.25
C ALA A 45 4.75 29.62 1.52
N ILE A 46 5.25 29.99 2.70
CA ILE A 46 4.42 30.09 3.92
C ILE A 46 3.40 31.22 3.74
N ASP A 47 3.87 32.38 3.27
CA ASP A 47 3.03 33.58 3.13
C ASP A 47 1.95 33.37 2.06
N THR A 48 2.32 32.85 0.87
CA THR A 48 1.37 32.49 -0.18
C THR A 48 0.31 31.50 0.32
N PHE A 49 0.73 30.49 1.10
CA PHE A 49 -0.22 29.51 1.63
C PHE A 49 -1.17 30.14 2.67
N LEU A 50 -0.67 31.01 3.56
CA LEU A 50 -1.50 31.72 4.51
C LEU A 50 -2.53 32.65 3.83
N ASP A 51 -2.11 33.34 2.77
CA ASP A 51 -2.99 34.22 1.98
C ASP A 51 -4.10 33.42 1.29
N LEU A 52 -3.79 32.25 0.74
CA LEU A 52 -4.81 31.35 0.18
C LEU A 52 -5.76 30.81 1.25
N LEU A 53 -5.26 30.44 2.43
CA LEU A 53 -6.09 29.99 3.55
C LEU A 53 -7.07 31.06 4.04
N ALA A 54 -6.77 32.36 3.87
CA ALA A 54 -7.69 33.43 4.21
C ALA A 54 -9.03 33.33 3.44
N ASP A 55 -9.01 32.72 2.25
CA ASP A 55 -10.16 32.50 1.37
C ASP A 55 -10.47 31.01 1.14
N ASN A 56 -10.15 30.14 2.10
CA ASN A 56 -10.38 28.69 2.01
C ASN A 56 -9.68 28.01 0.82
N GLY A 57 -8.64 28.63 0.27
CA GLY A 57 -7.98 28.25 -0.96
C GLY A 57 -7.08 27.01 -0.87
N TYR A 58 -6.56 26.63 -2.04
CA TYR A 58 -5.67 25.49 -2.20
C TYR A 58 -4.35 25.85 -2.86
N TYR A 59 -3.25 25.54 -2.19
CA TYR A 59 -1.91 25.74 -2.71
C TYR A 59 -1.36 24.45 -3.33
N VAL A 60 -0.76 24.52 -4.52
CA VAL A 60 -0.06 23.41 -5.15
C VAL A 60 1.42 23.75 -5.22
N HIS A 61 2.24 22.99 -4.50
CA HIS A 61 3.64 23.33 -4.28
C HIS A 61 4.58 22.25 -4.81
N GLU A 62 5.41 22.60 -5.81
CA GLU A 62 6.52 21.75 -6.25
C GLU A 62 7.86 22.23 -5.66
N GLY A 63 8.50 21.37 -4.85
CA GLY A 63 9.81 21.67 -4.25
C GLY A 63 10.67 20.43 -4.06
N ALA A 64 12.00 20.57 -4.20
CA ALA A 64 12.93 19.45 -4.11
C ALA A 64 12.85 18.70 -2.76
N CYS A 65 13.30 17.44 -2.72
CA CYS A 65 13.43 16.68 -1.48
C CYS A 65 14.38 17.39 -0.49
N GLY A 66 14.13 17.27 0.82
CA GLY A 66 14.97 17.88 1.85
C GLY A 66 14.80 19.40 2.05
N THR A 67 13.94 20.06 1.28
CA THR A 67 13.70 21.53 1.37
C THR A 67 12.71 21.94 2.48
N GLY A 68 12.22 21.00 3.30
CA GLY A 68 11.29 21.31 4.40
C GLY A 68 9.87 21.66 3.98
N LYS A 69 9.36 21.13 2.86
CA LYS A 69 7.98 21.35 2.36
C LYS A 69 6.92 21.10 3.44
N THR A 70 7.03 19.98 4.13
CA THR A 70 6.07 19.59 5.17
C THR A 70 6.14 20.51 6.37
N LEU A 71 7.35 20.92 6.78
CA LEU A 71 7.56 21.89 7.85
C LEU A 71 6.92 23.25 7.51
N MET A 72 7.12 23.75 6.29
CA MET A 72 6.53 24.98 5.77
C MET A 72 4.99 24.94 5.83
N ALA A 73 4.39 23.87 5.29
CA ALA A 73 2.94 23.68 5.30
C ALA A 73 2.35 23.62 6.71
N VAL A 74 2.98 22.88 7.62
CA VAL A 74 2.53 22.76 9.01
C VAL A 74 2.72 24.05 9.79
N THR A 75 3.80 24.80 9.54
CA THR A 75 4.04 26.11 10.15
C THR A 75 2.91 27.08 9.81
N ALA A 76 2.55 27.17 8.53
CA ALA A 76 1.42 27.98 8.06
C ALA A 76 0.10 27.53 8.69
N GLY A 77 -0.18 26.22 8.70
CA GLY A 77 -1.41 25.68 9.29
C GLY A 77 -1.54 25.94 10.80
N ILE A 78 -0.46 25.77 11.57
CA ILE A 78 -0.45 26.09 13.01
C ILE A 78 -0.67 27.59 13.24
N HIS A 79 -0.04 28.44 12.42
CA HIS A 79 -0.24 29.88 12.48
C HIS A 79 -1.71 30.25 12.20
N ALA A 80 -2.30 29.69 11.14
CA ALA A 80 -3.71 29.89 10.77
C ALA A 80 -4.69 29.51 11.89
N ILE A 81 -4.41 28.44 12.65
CA ILE A 81 -5.23 28.03 13.81
C ILE A 81 -5.09 29.01 14.98
N ARG A 82 -3.86 29.43 15.28
CA ARG A 82 -3.53 30.16 16.52
C ARG A 82 -3.63 31.68 16.39
N ASP A 83 -3.48 32.24 15.19
CA ASP A 83 -3.55 33.68 14.91
C ASP A 83 -4.64 34.00 13.86
N ARG A 84 -5.90 33.96 14.33
CA ARG A 84 -7.07 34.27 13.49
C ARG A 84 -7.09 35.71 12.97
N SER A 85 -6.36 36.63 13.60
CA SER A 85 -6.29 38.03 13.16
C SER A 85 -5.65 38.14 11.78
N TYR A 86 -4.56 37.40 11.55
CA TYR A 86 -3.83 37.41 10.28
C TYR A 86 -4.77 37.15 9.11
N LEU A 87 -5.46 36.01 9.14
CA LEU A 87 -6.37 35.58 8.08
C LEU A 87 -7.52 36.58 7.87
N SER A 88 -7.99 37.23 8.95
CA SER A 88 -9.07 38.21 8.85
C SER A 88 -8.65 39.50 8.13
N GLU A 89 -7.37 39.85 8.15
CA GLU A 89 -6.81 41.06 7.52
C GLU A 89 -6.46 40.83 6.03
N HIS A 90 -6.23 39.59 5.62
CA HIS A 90 -5.73 39.22 4.28
C HIS A 90 -6.82 38.68 3.33
N ARG A 91 -8.08 38.65 3.76
CA ARG A 91 -9.21 38.12 2.98
C ARG A 91 -9.63 39.02 1.81
N SER A 92 -10.02 38.43 0.68
CA SER A 92 -10.50 39.16 -0.50
C SER A 92 -11.98 39.61 -0.46
N GLU A 93 -12.89 38.91 0.24
CA GLU A 93 -14.34 39.22 0.27
C GLU A 93 -14.96 39.37 1.69
N GLU A 94 -16.09 40.11 1.79
CA GLU A 94 -16.86 40.27 3.04
C GLU A 94 -17.76 39.05 3.31
N GLY A 95 -17.44 38.21 4.31
CA GLY A 95 -18.24 37.02 4.67
C GLY A 95 -17.86 36.39 6.02
N ALA A 96 -18.50 35.28 6.40
CA ALA A 96 -18.12 34.49 7.58
C ALA A 96 -16.72 33.88 7.40
N PHE A 97 -15.95 33.85 8.48
CA PHE A 97 -14.54 33.48 8.50
C PHE A 97 -14.39 31.96 8.68
N PRO A 98 -13.45 31.29 7.99
CA PRO A 98 -13.17 29.89 8.26
C PRO A 98 -12.48 29.76 9.63
N GLU A 99 -13.16 29.13 10.58
CA GLU A 99 -12.56 28.83 11.88
C GLU A 99 -11.76 27.54 11.80
N TYR A 100 -10.46 27.66 11.53
CA TYR A 100 -9.57 26.49 11.59
C TYR A 100 -9.35 26.04 13.03
N SER A 101 -9.44 24.73 13.24
CA SER A 101 -9.15 24.09 14.53
C SER A 101 -8.06 23.03 14.45
N ARG A 102 -7.73 22.54 13.24
CA ARG A 102 -6.73 21.48 13.06
C ARG A 102 -6.07 21.46 11.68
N VAL A 103 -4.87 20.87 11.64
CA VAL A 103 -4.15 20.49 10.43
C VAL A 103 -4.14 18.97 10.32
N VAL A 104 -4.60 18.43 9.19
CA VAL A 104 -4.48 17.01 8.87
C VAL A 104 -3.43 16.85 7.78
N VAL A 105 -2.35 16.14 8.10
CA VAL A 105 -1.28 15.80 7.17
C VAL A 105 -1.50 14.39 6.68
N THR A 106 -1.44 14.18 5.36
CA THR A 106 -1.58 12.86 4.75
C THR A 106 -0.36 12.56 3.89
N THR A 107 0.23 11.38 4.10
CA THR A 107 1.36 10.89 3.29
C THR A 107 1.14 9.44 2.88
N PRO A 108 1.53 9.05 1.66
CA PRO A 108 1.50 7.66 1.22
C PRO A 108 2.70 6.83 1.75
N LEU A 109 3.71 7.48 2.36
CA LEU A 109 4.99 6.86 2.69
C LEU A 109 5.16 6.65 4.20
N LYS A 110 5.30 5.39 4.63
CA LYS A 110 5.52 5.04 6.05
C LYS A 110 6.82 5.61 6.62
N GLN A 111 7.84 5.81 5.78
CA GLN A 111 9.18 6.22 6.21
C GLN A 111 9.28 7.71 6.55
N GLN A 112 8.47 8.58 5.90
CA GLN A 112 8.40 10.02 6.22
C GLN A 112 7.86 10.29 7.64
N LEU A 113 7.22 9.30 8.26
CA LEU A 113 6.60 9.47 9.58
C LEU A 113 7.61 9.87 10.66
N LYS A 114 8.81 9.27 10.66
CA LYS A 114 9.80 9.52 11.71
C LYS A 114 10.30 10.95 11.66
N GLN A 115 10.65 11.42 10.46
CA GLN A 115 11.07 12.79 10.22
C GLN A 115 10.00 13.78 10.68
N PHE A 116 8.73 13.53 10.33
CA PHE A 116 7.63 14.39 10.74
C PHE A 116 7.46 14.45 12.27
N ILE A 117 7.53 13.30 12.96
CA ILE A 117 7.46 13.26 14.43
C ILE A 117 8.59 14.12 15.01
N GLU A 118 9.82 13.97 14.52
CA GLU A 118 10.96 14.76 14.98
C GLU A 118 10.80 16.26 14.68
N GLU A 119 10.18 16.63 13.56
CA GLU A 119 9.83 18.02 13.23
C GLU A 119 8.83 18.59 14.24
N MET A 120 7.74 17.89 14.52
CA MET A 120 6.73 18.33 15.49
C MET A 120 7.27 18.44 16.92
N ARG A 121 8.06 17.45 17.35
CA ARG A 121 8.76 17.53 18.65
C ARG A 121 9.72 18.72 18.67
N GLY A 122 10.46 18.93 17.59
CA GLY A 122 11.38 20.04 17.43
C GLY A 122 10.70 21.41 17.52
N ILE A 123 9.53 21.59 16.89
CA ILE A 123 8.72 22.80 17.03
C ILE A 123 8.36 23.04 18.50
N ASN A 124 7.84 22.03 19.20
CA ASN A 124 7.47 22.18 20.60
C ASN A 124 8.66 22.50 21.52
N GLN A 125 9.85 22.03 21.18
CA GLN A 125 11.09 22.37 21.89
C GLN A 125 11.57 23.80 21.61
N SER A 126 11.30 24.36 20.42
CA SER A 126 11.69 25.72 20.04
C SER A 126 10.70 26.81 20.51
N LEU A 127 9.47 26.43 20.89
CA LEU A 127 8.45 27.37 21.37
C LEU A 127 8.92 28.20 22.57
N ALA A 128 8.60 29.49 22.54
CA ALA A 128 8.91 30.42 23.63
C ALA A 128 8.15 30.06 24.92
N SER A 129 8.75 30.38 26.07
CA SER A 129 8.13 30.13 27.38
C SER A 129 6.78 30.84 27.51
N GLY A 130 5.72 30.05 27.78
CA GLY A 130 4.35 30.54 27.95
C GLY A 130 3.45 30.36 26.73
N VAL A 131 3.99 29.93 25.59
CA VAL A 131 3.21 29.45 24.44
C VAL A 131 2.78 28.01 24.70
N SER A 132 1.51 27.67 24.41
CA SER A 132 1.03 26.30 24.54
C SER A 132 1.71 25.38 23.53
N PRO A 133 2.13 24.17 23.92
CA PRO A 133 2.62 23.17 22.98
C PRO A 133 1.58 22.83 21.92
N VAL A 134 2.03 22.43 20.73
CA VAL A 134 1.20 21.94 19.63
C VAL A 134 0.89 20.47 19.87
N SER A 135 -0.40 20.17 20.08
CA SER A 135 -0.88 18.80 20.30
C SER A 135 -0.86 18.00 19.00
N THR A 136 -0.15 16.86 18.97
CA THR A 136 0.03 16.06 17.75
C THR A 136 -0.31 14.58 17.96
N VAL A 137 -1.10 13.99 17.06
CA VAL A 137 -1.37 12.54 17.02
C VAL A 137 -1.01 11.95 15.66
N VAL A 138 -0.37 10.79 15.68
CA VAL A 138 -0.08 9.99 14.48
C VAL A 138 -1.06 8.82 14.38
N MET A 139 -1.88 8.84 13.33
CA MET A 139 -2.83 7.79 13.00
C MET A 139 -2.17 6.59 12.32
N ARG A 140 -2.56 5.39 12.74
CA ARG A 140 -2.14 4.10 12.16
C ARG A 140 -3.34 3.16 12.01
N GLY A 141 -3.19 2.15 11.15
CA GLY A 141 -4.23 1.15 10.94
C GLY A 141 -4.48 0.26 12.16
N ARG A 142 -5.63 -0.43 12.18
CA ARG A 142 -6.02 -1.36 13.26
C ARG A 142 -4.96 -2.43 13.54
N THR A 143 -4.38 -3.01 12.49
CA THR A 143 -3.31 -4.00 12.59
C THR A 143 -2.08 -3.43 13.29
N ASP A 144 -1.72 -2.18 12.98
CA ASP A 144 -0.53 -1.56 13.53
C ASP A 144 -0.66 -1.23 15.02
N MET A 145 -1.90 -1.11 15.50
CA MET A 145 -2.26 -0.72 16.86
C MET A 145 -2.79 -1.88 17.71
N LEU A 146 -2.90 -3.10 17.17
CA LEU A 146 -3.32 -4.27 17.93
C LEU A 146 -2.12 -4.85 18.71
N PRO A 147 -2.15 -4.85 20.06
CA PRO A 147 -1.02 -5.35 20.86
C PRO A 147 -0.63 -6.80 20.55
N TYR A 148 -1.61 -7.68 20.27
CA TYR A 148 -1.36 -9.08 19.95
C TYR A 148 -0.79 -9.34 18.54
N ALA A 149 -0.85 -8.37 17.62
CA ALA A 149 -0.41 -8.57 16.22
C ALA A 149 1.10 -8.81 16.06
N TYR A 150 1.89 -8.40 17.06
CA TYR A 150 3.35 -8.41 17.01
C TYR A 150 3.98 -9.45 17.94
N THR A 151 3.21 -10.46 18.35
CA THR A 151 3.65 -11.46 19.33
C THR A 151 3.33 -12.86 18.85
N ASP A 152 4.07 -13.86 19.33
CA ASP A 152 3.80 -15.29 19.03
C ASP A 152 2.40 -15.76 19.50
N ALA A 153 1.72 -14.95 20.31
CA ALA A 153 0.33 -15.10 20.75
C ALA A 153 -0.70 -15.02 19.60
N ALA A 154 -0.29 -14.41 18.49
CA ALA A 154 -1.10 -14.12 17.33
C ALA A 154 -1.75 -15.39 16.73
N PRO A 155 -3.09 -15.49 16.60
CA PRO A 155 -3.73 -16.54 15.80
C PRO A 155 -3.59 -16.30 14.28
N PHE A 156 -2.63 -15.49 13.86
CA PHE A 156 -2.50 -14.97 12.50
C PHE A 156 -1.62 -15.87 11.62
N ASP A 157 -1.83 -17.18 11.66
CA ASP A 157 -1.25 -18.07 10.66
C ASP A 157 -1.96 -17.81 9.32
N ARG A 158 -1.22 -17.26 8.34
CA ARG A 158 -1.46 -17.33 6.88
C ARG A 158 -2.74 -16.71 6.27
N HIS A 159 -3.42 -15.75 6.92
CA HIS A 159 -4.58 -15.04 6.37
C HIS A 159 -4.53 -13.52 6.59
N PRO A 160 -5.25 -12.70 5.79
CA PRO A 160 -5.21 -11.25 5.91
C PRO A 160 -5.63 -10.84 7.33
N VAL A 161 -4.68 -10.21 8.04
CA VAL A 161 -4.76 -9.90 9.47
C VAL A 161 -6.02 -9.11 9.82
N THR A 162 -6.51 -8.25 8.92
CA THR A 162 -7.68 -7.40 9.12
C THR A 162 -8.98 -8.17 9.39
N ALA A 163 -9.28 -9.24 8.64
CA ALA A 163 -10.54 -10.00 8.82
C ALA A 163 -10.60 -10.63 10.21
N LYS A 164 -9.47 -11.15 10.70
CA LYS A 164 -9.36 -11.72 12.05
C LYS A 164 -9.47 -10.64 13.14
N ILE A 165 -9.07 -9.39 12.89
CA ILE A 165 -9.28 -8.28 13.85
C ILE A 165 -10.77 -7.95 13.99
N ASP A 166 -11.50 -7.97 12.87
CA ASP A 166 -12.93 -7.70 12.86
C ASP A 166 -13.69 -8.78 13.63
N ASP A 167 -13.34 -10.07 13.43
CA ASP A 167 -13.87 -11.18 14.23
C ASP A 167 -13.63 -10.97 15.75
N LEU A 168 -12.42 -10.54 16.14
CA LEU A 168 -12.12 -10.26 17.56
C LEU A 168 -12.99 -9.13 18.11
N ARG A 169 -13.18 -8.05 17.35
CA ARG A 169 -13.96 -6.89 17.78
C ARG A 169 -15.45 -7.17 17.80
N GLU A 170 -15.97 -7.93 16.84
CA GLU A 170 -17.37 -8.41 16.83
C GLU A 170 -17.64 -9.27 18.07
N MET A 171 -16.79 -10.26 18.33
CA MET A 171 -16.93 -11.09 19.53
C MET A 171 -16.79 -10.27 20.82
N THR A 172 -15.93 -9.26 20.83
CA THR A 172 -15.82 -8.33 21.98
C THR A 172 -17.10 -7.52 22.16
N ALA A 173 -17.64 -6.95 21.08
CA ALA A 173 -18.90 -6.22 21.08
C ALA A 173 -20.06 -7.09 21.59
N GLU A 174 -20.11 -8.35 21.18
CA GLU A 174 -21.08 -9.34 21.69
C GLU A 174 -20.98 -9.55 23.20
N LEU A 175 -19.77 -9.52 23.78
CA LEU A 175 -19.58 -9.61 25.23
C LEU A 175 -20.05 -8.37 25.98
N ILE A 176 -19.85 -7.17 25.42
CA ILE A 176 -20.02 -5.90 26.14
C ILE A 176 -21.24 -5.07 25.70
N ARG A 177 -22.02 -5.50 24.70
CA ARG A 177 -23.28 -4.85 24.34
C ARG A 177 -24.32 -4.92 25.46
N PHE A 178 -25.18 -3.91 25.52
CA PHE A 178 -26.18 -3.74 26.59
C PHE A 178 -27.13 -4.93 26.74
N ASP A 179 -27.56 -5.51 25.62
CA ASP A 179 -28.52 -6.61 25.53
C ASP A 179 -27.86 -7.99 25.41
N SER A 180 -26.57 -8.09 25.74
CA SER A 180 -25.82 -9.34 25.65
C SER A 180 -26.37 -10.40 26.60
N ASN A 181 -26.80 -11.52 26.01
CA ASN A 181 -27.29 -12.70 26.72
C ASN A 181 -26.16 -13.59 27.30
N ILE A 182 -24.89 -13.19 27.13
CA ILE A 182 -23.74 -13.93 27.64
C ILE A 182 -23.61 -13.70 29.16
N PRO A 183 -23.70 -14.77 29.99
CA PRO A 183 -23.54 -14.65 31.43
C PRO A 183 -22.06 -14.48 31.81
N LEU A 184 -21.63 -13.25 32.09
CA LEU A 184 -20.26 -13.00 32.57
C LEU A 184 -20.04 -13.57 33.97
N ASN A 185 -18.84 -14.08 34.22
CA ASN A 185 -18.36 -14.45 35.55
C ASN A 185 -17.96 -13.20 36.33
N TRP A 186 -18.94 -12.41 36.76
CA TRP A 186 -18.73 -11.11 37.40
C TRP A 186 -17.70 -11.19 38.56
N PRO A 187 -16.65 -10.36 38.53
CA PRO A 187 -15.61 -10.35 39.57
C PRO A 187 -16.14 -10.13 40.99
N ASP A 188 -15.47 -10.72 41.97
CA ASP A 188 -15.79 -10.53 43.38
C ASP A 188 -15.75 -9.04 43.77
N GLY A 189 -16.87 -8.53 44.30
CA GLY A 189 -17.02 -7.13 44.70
C GLY A 189 -17.60 -6.20 43.63
N MET A 190 -17.79 -6.68 42.40
CA MET A 190 -18.54 -5.96 41.37
C MET A 190 -20.03 -6.35 41.43
N THR A 191 -20.91 -5.38 41.67
CA THR A 191 -22.36 -5.60 41.63
C THR A 191 -22.94 -4.82 40.45
N PRO A 192 -23.15 -5.45 39.29
CA PRO A 192 -23.67 -4.74 38.13
C PRO A 192 -25.10 -4.25 38.38
N PRO A 193 -25.49 -3.10 37.80
CA PRO A 193 -26.89 -2.72 37.66
C PRO A 193 -27.69 -3.85 37.02
N ASP A 194 -28.99 -3.94 37.32
CA ASP A 194 -29.82 -5.01 36.78
C ASP A 194 -29.82 -5.01 35.24
N PHE A 195 -29.78 -3.84 34.60
CA PHE A 195 -29.76 -3.69 33.13
C PHE A 195 -28.49 -4.18 32.44
N SER A 196 -27.40 -4.40 33.18
CA SER A 196 -26.14 -4.92 32.62
C SER A 196 -26.04 -6.45 32.69
N ARG A 197 -26.97 -7.09 33.40
CA ARG A 197 -27.01 -8.55 33.55
C ARG A 197 -27.65 -9.21 32.34
N HIS A 198 -27.16 -10.41 32.04
CA HIS A 198 -27.59 -11.26 30.92
C HIS A 198 -29.07 -11.67 30.89
N ASP A 199 -29.85 -11.39 31.94
CA ASP A 199 -31.25 -11.79 32.11
C ASP A 199 -32.19 -10.58 32.21
N TYR A 200 -31.70 -9.37 31.90
CA TYR A 200 -32.52 -8.17 31.81
C TYR A 200 -33.34 -8.13 30.52
N ASP A 201 -34.59 -7.68 30.63
CA ASP A 201 -35.52 -7.58 29.51
C ASP A 201 -35.42 -6.20 28.85
N TRP A 202 -34.65 -6.10 27.76
CA TRP A 202 -34.53 -4.87 26.97
C TRP A 202 -35.75 -4.55 26.09
N SER A 203 -36.79 -5.40 26.08
CA SER A 203 -38.05 -5.09 25.40
C SER A 203 -38.96 -4.14 26.19
N ASP A 204 -38.67 -3.96 27.49
CA ASP A 204 -39.34 -3.00 28.38
C ASP A 204 -38.28 -2.32 29.28
N PRO A 205 -37.39 -1.50 28.71
CA PRO A 205 -36.28 -0.93 29.47
C PRO A 205 -36.76 0.12 30.47
N SER A 206 -36.20 0.10 31.67
CA SER A 206 -36.36 1.21 32.62
C SER A 206 -35.77 2.51 32.09
N GLU A 207 -36.29 3.66 32.51
CA GLU A 207 -35.79 5.00 32.15
C GLU A 207 -34.28 5.16 32.42
N ALA A 208 -33.78 4.55 33.50
CA ALA A 208 -32.35 4.56 33.81
C ALA A 208 -31.51 3.74 32.79
N ALA A 209 -32.07 2.65 32.25
CA ALA A 209 -31.41 1.82 31.25
C ALA A 209 -31.40 2.51 29.87
N GLU A 210 -32.51 3.17 29.48
CA GLU A 210 -32.57 3.98 28.27
C GLU A 210 -31.55 5.12 28.31
N GLN A 211 -31.56 5.91 29.39
CA GLN A 211 -30.60 7.00 29.57
C GLN A 211 -29.15 6.48 29.57
N HIS A 212 -28.91 5.30 30.15
CA HIS A 212 -27.57 4.71 30.13
C HIS A 212 -27.15 4.33 28.70
N ARG A 213 -28.03 3.71 27.92
CA ARG A 213 -27.79 3.35 26.51
C ARG A 213 -27.55 4.56 25.61
N GLU A 214 -28.22 5.68 25.85
CA GLU A 214 -28.01 6.92 25.09
C GLU A 214 -26.62 7.54 25.30
N ASN A 215 -25.98 7.30 26.44
CA ASN A 215 -24.71 7.95 26.81
C ASN A 215 -23.46 7.14 26.43
N TYR A 216 -23.60 5.86 26.07
CA TYR A 216 -22.45 4.99 25.79
C TYR A 216 -22.69 4.10 24.57
N ARG A 217 -21.61 3.84 23.82
CA ARG A 217 -21.63 2.92 22.67
C ARG A 217 -21.86 1.46 23.07
N PHE A 218 -21.28 1.05 24.20
CA PHE A 218 -21.38 -0.29 24.79
C PHE A 218 -21.59 -0.17 26.31
N ASP A 219 -21.99 -1.26 26.96
CA ASP A 219 -22.20 -1.29 28.41
C ASP A 219 -20.85 -1.20 29.16
N PRO A 220 -20.56 -0.09 29.85
CA PRO A 220 -19.28 0.09 30.54
C PRO A 220 -19.10 -0.87 31.72
N GLU A 221 -20.17 -1.32 32.37
CA GLU A 221 -20.10 -2.24 33.51
C GLU A 221 -19.71 -3.64 33.04
N ARG A 222 -20.27 -4.09 31.92
CA ARG A 222 -19.84 -5.35 31.28
C ARG A 222 -18.39 -5.27 30.82
N ALA A 223 -18.00 -4.17 30.20
CA ALA A 223 -16.62 -3.94 29.76
C ALA A 223 -15.62 -3.96 30.93
N LYS A 224 -15.95 -3.32 32.06
CA LYS A 224 -15.15 -3.39 33.31
C LYS A 224 -15.01 -4.82 33.82
N ALA A 225 -16.10 -5.60 33.79
CA ALA A 225 -16.07 -6.99 34.22
C ALA A 225 -15.15 -7.82 33.32
N VAL A 226 -15.30 -7.73 31.99
CA VAL A 226 -14.43 -8.44 31.02
C VAL A 226 -12.96 -8.09 31.26
N ARG A 227 -12.64 -6.79 31.37
CA ARG A 227 -11.27 -6.33 31.65
C ARG A 227 -10.71 -6.92 32.93
N GLN A 228 -11.48 -6.90 34.02
CA GLN A 228 -11.03 -7.42 35.31
C GLN A 228 -10.88 -8.95 35.29
N ILE A 229 -11.83 -9.68 34.70
CA ILE A 229 -11.76 -11.15 34.62
C ILE A 229 -10.50 -11.56 33.85
N VAL A 230 -10.23 -10.95 32.69
CA VAL A 230 -9.07 -11.29 31.86
C VAL A 230 -7.75 -10.95 32.58
N ALA A 231 -7.68 -9.81 33.27
CA ALA A 231 -6.51 -9.43 34.07
C ALA A 231 -6.29 -10.36 35.27
N ASP A 232 -7.37 -10.93 35.82
CA ASP A 232 -7.35 -11.85 36.96
C ASP A 232 -7.20 -13.32 36.56
N LEU A 233 -7.15 -13.67 35.27
CA LEU A 233 -7.00 -15.05 34.82
C LEU A 233 -5.76 -15.68 35.47
N GLU A 234 -5.98 -16.43 36.55
CA GLU A 234 -4.93 -17.12 37.27
C GLU A 234 -4.28 -18.13 36.32
N ARG A 235 -2.94 -18.08 36.29
CA ARG A 235 -2.03 -19.09 35.74
C ARG A 235 -2.56 -20.49 36.02
N GLY A 236 -3.33 -21.04 35.08
CA GLY A 236 -3.98 -22.33 35.21
C GLY A 236 -2.96 -23.46 35.25
N GLY A 237 -2.36 -23.72 36.41
CA GLY A 237 -1.56 -24.90 36.70
C GLY A 237 -0.17 -25.01 36.06
N ALA A 238 0.27 -24.05 35.25
CA ALA A 238 1.64 -23.99 34.71
C ALA A 238 2.46 -22.92 35.44
N GLU A 239 3.69 -23.28 35.85
CA GLU A 239 4.68 -22.32 36.33
C GLU A 239 4.94 -21.30 35.21
N THR A 240 4.58 -20.03 35.47
CA THR A 240 4.80 -18.81 34.67
C THR A 240 4.18 -18.78 33.27
N ALA A 241 2.91 -18.37 33.15
CA ALA A 241 2.48 -17.61 31.98
C ALA A 241 2.88 -16.15 32.20
N ASP A 242 3.59 -15.58 31.24
CA ASP A 242 4.08 -14.22 31.30
C ASP A 242 2.98 -13.25 30.83
N ASN A 243 3.01 -12.02 31.34
CA ASN A 243 2.14 -10.97 30.80
C ASN A 243 2.55 -10.70 29.35
N LEU A 244 1.58 -10.33 28.51
CA LEU A 244 1.89 -9.89 27.16
C LEU A 244 2.80 -8.66 27.25
N VAL A 245 3.99 -8.78 26.66
CA VAL A 245 4.95 -7.68 26.50
C VAL A 245 4.93 -7.22 25.05
N VAL A 246 4.63 -5.95 24.82
CA VAL A 246 4.60 -5.33 23.48
C VAL A 246 5.61 -4.20 23.45
N ASP A 247 6.59 -4.27 22.54
CA ASP A 247 7.67 -3.28 22.44
C ASP A 247 8.40 -3.01 23.78
N GLY A 248 8.54 -4.05 24.61
CA GLY A 248 9.14 -3.94 25.94
C GLY A 248 8.21 -3.40 27.04
N VAL A 249 6.95 -3.09 26.71
CA VAL A 249 5.91 -2.65 27.64
C VAL A 249 5.10 -3.85 28.12
N GLU A 250 5.15 -4.12 29.43
CA GLU A 250 4.30 -5.14 30.07
C GLU A 250 2.84 -4.64 30.14
N THR A 251 1.90 -5.48 29.71
CA THR A 251 0.46 -5.19 29.71
C THR A 251 -0.27 -6.01 30.78
N PRO A 252 -1.50 -5.65 31.18
CA PRO A 252 -2.22 -6.39 32.23
C PRO A 252 -2.89 -7.69 31.74
N TYR A 253 -2.66 -8.09 30.48
CA TYR A 253 -3.34 -9.22 29.85
C TYR A 253 -2.36 -10.36 29.53
N PRO A 254 -2.85 -11.61 29.42
CA PRO A 254 -2.00 -12.76 29.16
C PRO A 254 -1.35 -12.69 27.77
N ASP A 255 -0.22 -13.38 27.61
CA ASP A 255 0.53 -13.62 26.37
C ASP A 255 -0.21 -14.51 25.34
N TYR A 256 -1.51 -14.72 25.50
CA TYR A 256 -2.39 -15.38 24.54
C TYR A 256 -3.69 -14.59 24.38
N VAL A 257 -4.30 -14.66 23.20
CA VAL A 257 -5.60 -14.02 22.96
C VAL A 257 -6.71 -14.77 23.70
N PRO A 258 -7.47 -14.11 24.62
CA PRO A 258 -8.48 -14.76 25.43
C PRO A 258 -9.69 -15.23 24.61
N HIS A 259 -10.37 -16.26 25.12
CA HIS A 259 -11.58 -16.84 24.53
C HIS A 259 -12.80 -16.50 25.39
N THR A 260 -13.99 -16.41 24.80
CA THR A 260 -15.25 -16.18 25.55
C THR A 260 -15.45 -17.16 26.72
N ASN A 261 -14.88 -18.36 26.68
CA ASN A 261 -14.99 -19.34 27.76
C ASN A 261 -14.22 -18.93 29.02
N ASP A 262 -13.24 -18.03 28.89
CA ASP A 262 -12.43 -17.51 29.99
C ASP A 262 -13.21 -16.50 30.85
N VAL A 263 -14.29 -15.91 30.32
CA VAL A 263 -15.04 -14.82 30.96
C VAL A 263 -16.47 -15.17 31.37
N VAL A 264 -16.96 -16.37 31.05
CA VAL A 264 -18.35 -16.76 31.34
C VAL A 264 -18.55 -17.50 32.66
N ASP A 265 -19.71 -17.27 33.27
CA ASP A 265 -20.19 -18.05 34.42
C ASP A 265 -20.70 -19.42 33.93
N THR A 266 -19.81 -20.41 34.01
CA THR A 266 -20.11 -21.81 33.65
C THR A 266 -21.23 -22.41 34.50
N ALA A 267 -21.42 -21.98 35.75
CA ALA A 267 -22.50 -22.49 36.60
C ALA A 267 -23.88 -22.02 36.11
N VAL A 268 -23.99 -20.82 35.51
CA VAL A 268 -25.21 -20.39 34.81
C VAL A 268 -25.48 -21.26 33.59
N LEU A 269 -24.46 -21.54 32.79
CA LEU A 269 -24.58 -22.39 31.59
C LEU A 269 -24.97 -23.83 31.92
N GLU A 270 -24.43 -24.39 33.00
CA GLU A 270 -24.82 -25.70 33.52
C GLU A 270 -26.29 -25.72 33.96
N ARG A 271 -26.76 -24.68 34.66
CA ARG A 271 -28.19 -24.55 35.05
C ARG A 271 -29.12 -24.46 33.84
N ARG A 272 -28.65 -23.90 32.73
CA ARG A 272 -29.37 -23.84 31.43
C ARG A 272 -29.30 -25.16 30.64
N GLY A 273 -28.49 -26.13 31.09
CA GLY A 273 -28.41 -27.47 30.51
C GLY A 273 -27.50 -27.62 29.29
N THR A 274 -26.74 -26.57 28.92
CA THR A 274 -25.79 -26.62 27.80
C THR A 274 -24.35 -26.84 28.26
N GLY A 275 -23.98 -26.27 29.42
CA GLY A 275 -22.60 -26.31 29.95
C GLY A 275 -21.58 -25.49 29.14
N GLN A 276 -21.98 -24.94 28.00
CA GLN A 276 -21.18 -24.14 27.08
C GLN A 276 -22.07 -23.09 26.40
N LEU A 277 -21.46 -22.05 25.83
CA LEU A 277 -22.14 -21.08 24.97
C LEU A 277 -22.58 -21.73 23.64
N PRO A 278 -23.58 -21.16 22.94
CA PRO A 278 -23.82 -21.45 21.52
C PRO A 278 -22.54 -21.32 20.68
N LEU A 279 -22.38 -22.13 19.63
CA LEU A 279 -21.14 -22.20 18.83
C LEU A 279 -20.79 -20.85 18.18
N ASP A 280 -21.79 -20.08 17.77
CA ASP A 280 -21.71 -18.73 17.23
C ASP A 280 -21.21 -17.69 18.24
N LEU A 281 -21.29 -17.99 19.55
CA LEU A 281 -20.77 -17.13 20.63
C LEU A 281 -19.49 -17.69 21.27
N GLN A 282 -18.92 -18.75 20.68
CA GLN A 282 -17.62 -19.30 21.08
C GLN A 282 -16.53 -18.74 20.16
N GLY A 283 -15.74 -17.80 20.66
CA GLY A 283 -14.65 -17.22 19.88
C GLY A 283 -13.61 -16.50 20.73
N LYS A 284 -12.54 -16.07 20.07
CA LYS A 284 -11.52 -15.19 20.64
C LYS A 284 -12.02 -13.74 20.62
N PHE A 285 -11.57 -12.93 21.55
CA PHE A 285 -11.95 -11.51 21.63
C PHE A 285 -10.76 -10.63 22.01
N ASP A 286 -10.88 -9.31 21.82
CA ASP A 286 -9.85 -8.31 22.14
C ASP A 286 -10.13 -7.66 23.52
N PRO A 287 -9.36 -8.03 24.58
CA PRO A 287 -9.55 -7.46 25.91
C PRO A 287 -9.14 -5.98 25.99
N PHE A 288 -8.27 -5.48 25.10
CA PHE A 288 -7.92 -4.06 25.06
C PHE A 288 -9.09 -3.22 24.52
N TYR A 289 -9.77 -3.72 23.50
CA TYR A 289 -10.99 -3.09 22.96
C TYR A 289 -12.09 -3.00 24.03
N ALA A 290 -12.35 -4.09 24.77
CA ALA A 290 -13.23 -4.04 25.94
C ALA A 290 -12.74 -3.03 26.98
N GLY A 291 -11.43 -3.03 27.27
CA GLY A 291 -10.83 -2.14 28.26
C GLY A 291 -11.01 -0.65 27.97
N PHE A 292 -11.03 -0.23 26.70
CA PHE A 292 -11.32 1.16 26.32
C PHE A 292 -12.73 1.58 26.78
N PHE A 293 -13.75 0.76 26.51
CA PHE A 293 -15.13 1.07 26.89
C PHE A 293 -15.42 0.90 28.39
N ALA A 294 -14.50 0.32 29.16
CA ALA A 294 -14.62 0.22 30.61
C ALA A 294 -14.47 1.59 31.32
N GLY A 295 -13.78 2.56 30.71
CA GLY A 295 -13.46 3.86 31.31
C GLY A 295 -14.53 4.95 31.15
N GLY A 296 -15.55 4.73 30.30
CA GLY A 296 -16.41 5.80 29.80
C GLY A 296 -15.80 6.53 28.58
N PRO A 297 -16.31 7.70 28.17
CA PRO A 297 -15.95 8.35 26.90
C PRO A 297 -14.59 9.08 26.91
N SER A 298 -13.80 9.00 27.98
CA SER A 298 -12.55 9.77 28.13
C SER A 298 -11.32 8.87 28.30
N VAL A 299 -10.21 9.27 27.69
CA VAL A 299 -8.90 8.61 27.86
C VAL A 299 -8.23 9.10 29.16
N PRO A 300 -7.52 8.24 29.91
CA PRO A 300 -6.96 8.58 31.23
C PRO A 300 -5.62 9.34 31.18
N PHE A 301 -5.26 9.92 30.04
CA PHE A 301 -4.04 10.68 29.81
C PHE A 301 -4.29 11.73 28.72
N SER A 302 -3.40 12.72 28.63
CA SER A 302 -3.48 13.87 27.73
C SER A 302 -2.17 14.06 26.97
N PHE A 303 -2.11 15.05 26.09
CA PHE A 303 -0.88 15.41 25.37
C PHE A 303 0.30 15.76 26.29
N ASP A 304 0.05 16.26 27.50
CA ASP A 304 1.11 16.53 28.50
C ASP A 304 1.85 15.27 28.96
N ASP A 305 1.26 14.08 28.75
CA ASP A 305 1.86 12.81 29.13
C ASP A 305 2.78 12.22 28.04
N ALA A 306 2.76 12.77 26.82
CA ALA A 306 3.56 12.32 25.69
C ALA A 306 4.87 13.12 25.56
N GLU A 307 5.90 12.47 25.01
CA GLU A 307 7.16 13.14 24.66
C GLU A 307 6.91 14.31 23.71
N ASP A 308 7.23 15.52 24.18
CA ASP A 308 6.99 16.79 23.49
C ASP A 308 5.57 16.95 22.94
N HIS A 309 4.55 16.39 23.62
CA HIS A 309 3.13 16.50 23.25
C HIS A 309 2.77 15.81 21.92
N VAL A 310 3.58 14.82 21.49
CA VAL A 310 3.38 14.06 20.27
C VAL A 310 3.09 12.58 20.58
N PHE A 311 1.87 12.12 20.29
CA PHE A 311 1.48 10.71 20.37
C PHE A 311 1.78 9.98 19.06
N ASP A 312 2.82 9.15 19.08
CA ASP A 312 3.09 8.16 18.05
C ASP A 312 2.66 6.74 18.49
N ARG A 313 2.92 5.72 17.67
CA ARG A 313 2.62 4.32 18.01
C ARG A 313 3.29 3.90 19.32
N ARG A 314 4.55 4.26 19.55
CA ARG A 314 5.30 3.87 20.75
C ARG A 314 4.64 4.47 21.99
N GLU A 315 4.36 5.76 21.97
CA GLU A 315 3.67 6.46 23.06
C GLU A 315 2.27 5.87 23.30
N LEU A 316 1.51 5.57 22.24
CA LEU A 316 0.19 4.95 22.38
C LEU A 316 0.27 3.54 22.97
N ILE A 317 1.22 2.70 22.58
CA ILE A 317 1.43 1.39 23.21
C ILE A 317 1.84 1.56 24.68
N GLU A 318 2.80 2.44 24.96
CA GLU A 318 3.28 2.68 26.32
C GLU A 318 2.19 3.21 27.25
N LYS A 319 1.36 4.17 26.80
CA LYS A 319 0.34 4.79 27.65
C LYS A 319 -0.98 4.01 27.65
N ALA A 320 -1.44 3.50 26.51
CA ALA A 320 -2.73 2.82 26.39
C ALA A 320 -2.63 1.33 26.76
N ALA A 321 -1.74 0.58 26.11
CA ALA A 321 -1.67 -0.88 26.28
C ALA A 321 -1.22 -1.27 27.70
N SER A 322 -0.29 -0.53 28.32
CA SER A 322 0.09 -0.74 29.73
C SER A 322 -1.06 -0.60 30.72
N ARG A 323 -2.10 0.17 30.35
CA ARG A 323 -3.33 0.35 31.13
C ARG A 323 -4.42 -0.66 30.74
N GLY A 324 -4.18 -1.52 29.76
CA GLY A 324 -5.13 -2.51 29.26
C GLY A 324 -6.25 -1.90 28.41
N ILE A 325 -6.03 -0.73 27.79
CA ILE A 325 -7.00 -0.09 26.90
C ILE A 325 -6.51 -0.11 25.45
N CYS A 326 -7.44 -0.11 24.50
CA CYS A 326 -7.14 -0.21 23.07
C CYS A 326 -6.36 1.01 22.57
N PRO A 327 -5.12 0.83 22.07
CA PRO A 327 -4.34 1.93 21.48
C PRO A 327 -5.06 2.57 20.29
N HIS A 328 -5.72 1.77 19.44
CA HIS A 328 -6.43 2.27 18.26
C HIS A 328 -7.62 3.18 18.59
N GLU A 329 -8.47 2.79 19.54
CA GLU A 329 -9.61 3.65 19.92
C GLU A 329 -9.14 4.88 20.71
N THR A 330 -8.07 4.75 21.49
CA THR A 330 -7.42 5.87 22.18
C THR A 330 -6.85 6.90 21.21
N MET A 331 -6.16 6.43 20.17
CA MET A 331 -5.63 7.26 19.08
C MET A 331 -6.74 8.05 18.37
N ALA A 332 -7.86 7.40 18.04
CA ALA A 332 -8.99 8.08 17.39
C ALA A 332 -9.61 9.17 18.28
N HIS A 333 -9.73 8.91 19.59
CA HIS A 333 -10.19 9.91 20.55
C HIS A 333 -9.21 11.09 20.64
N LEU A 334 -7.91 10.84 20.79
CA LEU A 334 -6.90 11.90 20.85
C LEU A 334 -6.82 12.71 19.56
N ALA A 335 -7.06 12.10 18.40
CA ALA A 335 -7.09 12.82 17.13
C ALA A 335 -8.17 13.91 17.08
N SER A 336 -9.31 13.73 17.78
CA SER A 336 -10.37 14.74 17.86
C SER A 336 -9.97 15.99 18.65
N ASP A 337 -9.01 15.86 19.57
CA ASP A 337 -8.49 16.95 20.42
C ASP A 337 -7.14 17.51 19.91
N ALA A 338 -6.59 16.98 18.81
CA ALA A 338 -5.28 17.35 18.30
C ALA A 338 -5.35 18.57 17.38
N GLU A 339 -4.37 19.48 17.51
CA GLU A 339 -4.14 20.55 16.54
C GLU A 339 -3.50 20.02 15.25
N VAL A 340 -2.69 18.96 15.33
CA VAL A 340 -2.04 18.34 14.18
C VAL A 340 -2.26 16.83 14.18
N VAL A 341 -2.83 16.30 13.10
CA VAL A 341 -3.06 14.87 12.90
C VAL A 341 -2.29 14.39 11.68
N LEU A 342 -1.45 13.37 11.83
CA LEU A 342 -0.76 12.73 10.70
C LEU A 342 -1.40 11.39 10.37
N GLY A 343 -1.91 11.24 9.15
CA GLY A 343 -2.51 10.03 8.62
C GLY A 343 -1.94 9.61 7.26
N ASN A 344 -2.63 8.68 6.60
CA ASN A 344 -2.34 8.23 5.25
C ASN A 344 -3.48 8.60 4.30
N TYR A 345 -3.30 8.34 3.00
CA TYR A 345 -4.31 8.64 1.98
C TYR A 345 -5.65 7.95 2.23
N SER A 346 -5.67 6.75 2.80
CA SER A 346 -6.91 6.03 3.07
C SER A 346 -7.80 6.76 4.09
N HIS A 347 -7.21 7.43 5.09
CA HIS A 347 -7.99 8.24 6.03
C HIS A 347 -8.73 9.42 5.37
N LEU A 348 -8.22 9.90 4.23
CA LEU A 348 -8.78 11.04 3.52
C LEU A 348 -9.66 10.65 2.32
N TYR A 349 -9.24 9.67 1.53
CA TYR A 349 -9.84 9.39 0.21
C TYR A 349 -10.57 8.06 0.10
N ASP A 350 -10.20 7.03 0.88
CA ASP A 350 -10.88 5.73 0.80
C ASP A 350 -12.28 5.84 1.44
N PRO A 351 -13.39 5.64 0.69
CA PRO A 351 -14.72 5.96 1.20
C PRO A 351 -15.09 5.25 2.51
N GLN A 352 -14.65 4.01 2.68
CA GLN A 352 -14.94 3.22 3.89
C GLN A 352 -14.10 3.70 5.09
N THR A 353 -12.81 3.89 4.90
CA THR A 353 -11.88 4.33 5.95
C THR A 353 -12.13 5.78 6.34
N ARG A 354 -12.50 6.64 5.37
CA ARG A 354 -12.88 8.04 5.58
C ARG A 354 -14.11 8.14 6.47
N LEU A 355 -15.19 7.41 6.15
CA LEU A 355 -16.41 7.38 6.97
C LEU A 355 -16.09 6.96 8.42
N LEU A 356 -15.26 5.94 8.60
CA LEU A 356 -14.83 5.51 9.94
C LEU A 356 -13.98 6.56 10.67
N THR A 357 -13.19 7.33 9.92
CA THR A 357 -12.37 8.43 10.47
C THR A 357 -13.28 9.57 10.93
N GLU A 358 -14.28 9.93 10.13
CA GLU A 358 -15.33 10.90 10.51
C GLU A 358 -16.14 10.43 11.72
N GLU A 359 -16.66 9.19 11.71
CA GLU A 359 -17.47 8.64 12.80
C GLU A 359 -16.72 8.57 14.14
N LYS A 360 -15.41 8.29 14.10
CA LYS A 360 -14.61 8.08 15.32
C LYS A 360 -13.89 9.31 15.81
N ALA A 361 -13.37 10.13 14.91
CA ALA A 361 -12.50 11.25 15.24
C ALA A 361 -13.10 12.60 14.85
N GLY A 362 -14.02 12.66 13.87
CA GLY A 362 -14.68 13.91 13.46
C GLY A 362 -13.70 14.98 12.96
N ILE A 363 -12.61 14.57 12.29
CA ILE A 363 -11.50 15.46 11.92
C ILE A 363 -11.53 15.95 10.47
N LEU A 364 -12.56 15.60 9.68
CA LEU A 364 -12.66 15.95 8.26
C LEU A 364 -13.87 16.85 8.04
N ASP A 365 -13.67 18.15 8.20
CA ASP A 365 -14.71 19.18 8.06
C ASP A 365 -14.10 20.52 7.59
N GLN A 366 -14.92 21.57 7.54
CA GLN A 366 -14.52 22.92 7.12
C GLN A 366 -13.53 23.60 8.09
N GLU A 367 -13.33 23.06 9.30
CA GLU A 367 -12.33 23.57 10.25
C GLU A 367 -10.95 22.91 10.06
N THR A 368 -10.85 21.96 9.12
CA THR A 368 -9.63 21.20 8.84
C THR A 368 -8.86 21.80 7.67
N ILE A 369 -7.60 22.15 7.93
CA ILE A 369 -6.58 22.44 6.91
C ILE A 369 -5.96 21.12 6.47
N ILE A 370 -5.97 20.81 5.18
CA ILE A 370 -5.33 19.60 4.66
C ILE A 370 -3.92 19.86 4.13
N VAL A 371 -2.99 18.99 4.46
CA VAL A 371 -1.64 18.95 3.88
C VAL A 371 -1.46 17.59 3.21
N VAL A 372 -1.37 17.56 1.89
CA VAL A 372 -1.17 16.33 1.12
C VAL A 372 0.27 16.27 0.64
N ASP A 373 1.07 15.42 1.29
CA ASP A 373 2.47 15.18 0.90
C ASP A 373 2.56 14.09 -0.16
N GLU A 374 3.55 14.20 -1.04
CA GLU A 374 3.69 13.38 -2.24
C GLU A 374 2.44 13.35 -3.13
N ALA A 375 1.85 14.54 -3.32
CA ALA A 375 0.60 14.73 -4.03
C ALA A 375 0.59 14.14 -5.45
N HIS A 376 1.74 13.99 -6.12
CA HIS A 376 1.85 13.31 -7.42
C HIS A 376 1.25 11.89 -7.43
N GLN A 377 1.10 11.24 -6.28
CA GLN A 377 0.53 9.90 -6.16
C GLN A 377 -1.00 9.87 -6.15
N ILE A 378 -1.65 11.02 -5.95
CA ILE A 378 -3.12 11.12 -5.90
C ILE A 378 -3.70 10.52 -7.19
N GLU A 379 -3.17 10.91 -8.36
CA GLU A 379 -3.69 10.48 -9.65
C GLU A 379 -3.79 8.95 -9.80
N SER A 380 -2.84 8.18 -9.30
CA SER A 380 -2.85 6.72 -9.41
C SER A 380 -3.45 6.05 -8.19
N ARG A 381 -2.96 6.36 -6.98
CA ARG A 381 -3.38 5.66 -5.77
C ARG A 381 -4.80 5.98 -5.36
N VAL A 382 -5.21 7.25 -5.48
CA VAL A 382 -6.55 7.68 -5.08
C VAL A 382 -7.57 7.30 -6.14
N ARG A 383 -7.18 7.24 -7.42
CA ARG A 383 -8.02 6.66 -8.48
C ARG A 383 -8.47 5.23 -8.15
N ASP A 384 -7.54 4.40 -7.71
CA ASP A 384 -7.85 3.01 -7.35
C ASP A 384 -8.78 2.95 -6.12
N MET A 385 -8.56 3.81 -5.11
CA MET A 385 -9.42 3.92 -3.91
C MET A 385 -10.85 4.42 -4.22
N LEU A 386 -11.00 5.28 -5.23
CA LEU A 386 -12.28 5.90 -5.62
C LEU A 386 -12.99 5.13 -6.74
N SER A 387 -12.39 4.06 -7.26
CA SER A 387 -13.04 3.14 -8.19
C SER A 387 -13.97 2.20 -7.43
N ASP A 388 -15.21 2.01 -7.91
CA ASP A 388 -16.12 1.10 -7.23
C ASP A 388 -15.86 -0.34 -7.66
N GLU A 389 -15.84 -1.25 -6.71
CA GLU A 389 -15.79 -2.69 -6.97
C GLU A 389 -16.88 -3.47 -6.23
N MET A 390 -17.32 -4.57 -6.84
CA MET A 390 -18.24 -5.51 -6.22
C MET A 390 -17.77 -6.94 -6.52
N ASP A 391 -17.31 -7.63 -5.47
CA ASP A 391 -16.87 -9.01 -5.56
C ASP A 391 -18.05 -10.00 -5.63
N ILE A 392 -17.75 -11.21 -6.12
CA ILE A 392 -18.74 -12.28 -6.33
C ILE A 392 -19.44 -12.74 -5.03
N TYR A 393 -18.77 -12.65 -3.88
CA TYR A 393 -19.32 -13.09 -2.59
C TYR A 393 -20.27 -12.04 -2.00
N THR A 394 -19.94 -10.75 -2.19
CA THR A 394 -20.84 -9.63 -1.89
C THR A 394 -22.11 -9.74 -2.73
N LEU A 395 -22.00 -10.10 -4.01
CA LEU A 395 -23.15 -10.40 -4.86
C LEU A 395 -23.98 -11.59 -4.34
N ASP A 396 -23.34 -12.67 -3.88
CA ASP A 396 -24.05 -13.82 -3.29
C ASP A 396 -24.79 -13.48 -1.99
N ARG A 397 -24.17 -12.66 -1.13
CA ARG A 397 -24.83 -12.15 0.09
C ARG A 397 -26.07 -11.34 -0.27
N ALA A 398 -25.98 -10.45 -1.26
CA ALA A 398 -27.11 -9.67 -1.75
C ALA A 398 -28.22 -10.55 -2.36
N ILE A 399 -27.88 -11.58 -3.13
CA ILE A 399 -28.85 -12.56 -3.66
C ILE A 399 -29.60 -13.25 -2.52
N ALA A 400 -28.87 -13.71 -1.49
CA ALA A 400 -29.46 -14.36 -0.33
C ALA A 400 -30.37 -13.41 0.47
N ASP A 401 -29.98 -12.15 0.63
CA ASP A 401 -30.78 -11.13 1.32
C ASP A 401 -32.13 -10.91 0.61
N VAL A 402 -32.12 -10.76 -0.71
CA VAL A 402 -33.34 -10.61 -1.52
C VAL A 402 -34.21 -11.87 -1.44
N GLU A 403 -33.60 -13.06 -1.54
CA GLU A 403 -34.30 -14.34 -1.49
C GLU A 403 -35.04 -14.55 -0.16
N ILE A 404 -34.36 -14.31 0.96
CA ILE A 404 -34.93 -14.44 2.31
C ILE A 404 -36.08 -13.44 2.50
N ALA A 405 -35.89 -12.16 2.17
CA ALA A 405 -36.92 -11.15 2.26
C ALA A 405 -38.15 -11.49 1.39
N ARG A 406 -37.91 -12.01 0.19
CA ARG A 406 -38.99 -12.50 -0.70
C ARG A 406 -39.75 -13.66 -0.08
N HIS A 407 -39.08 -14.60 0.59
CA HIS A 407 -39.74 -15.71 1.27
C HIS A 407 -40.63 -15.24 2.43
N TYR A 408 -40.16 -14.29 3.24
CA TYR A 408 -41.01 -13.66 4.26
C TYR A 408 -42.22 -12.95 3.64
N ALA A 409 -42.03 -12.14 2.60
CA ALA A 409 -43.12 -11.42 1.94
C ALA A 409 -44.15 -12.35 1.27
N ASN A 410 -43.72 -13.49 0.73
CA ASN A 410 -44.62 -14.51 0.17
C ASN A 410 -45.29 -15.37 1.25
N GLY A 411 -44.68 -15.50 2.41
CA GLY A 411 -45.10 -16.41 3.49
C GLY A 411 -44.60 -17.84 3.28
N ASP A 412 -43.49 -18.01 2.59
CA ASP A 412 -42.82 -19.28 2.34
C ASP A 412 -41.87 -19.62 3.51
N PHE A 413 -42.38 -19.61 4.75
CA PHE A 413 -41.55 -19.67 5.97
C PHE A 413 -40.67 -20.92 6.07
N GLU A 414 -41.09 -22.02 5.46
CA GLU A 414 -40.29 -23.26 5.42
C GLU A 414 -38.97 -23.11 4.64
N LYS A 415 -38.82 -22.03 3.86
CA LYS A 415 -37.60 -21.65 3.13
C LYS A 415 -36.85 -20.49 3.77
N THR A 416 -37.29 -20.04 4.94
CA THR A 416 -36.60 -18.98 5.70
C THR A 416 -35.72 -19.60 6.79
N PRO A 417 -34.70 -18.89 7.28
CA PRO A 417 -33.92 -19.31 8.45
C PRO A 417 -34.81 -19.54 9.69
N SER A 418 -35.97 -18.90 9.76
CA SER A 418 -36.93 -18.99 10.87
C SER A 418 -38.12 -19.92 10.56
N SER A 419 -37.85 -21.11 10.03
CA SER A 419 -38.90 -22.11 9.70
C SER A 419 -39.75 -22.54 10.91
N GLY A 420 -39.19 -22.50 12.13
CA GLY A 420 -39.85 -22.89 13.39
C GLY A 420 -40.85 -21.89 13.99
N LEU A 421 -41.14 -20.77 13.34
CA LEU A 421 -41.98 -19.70 13.91
C LEU A 421 -43.43 -20.12 14.20
N SER A 422 -44.02 -19.55 15.26
CA SER A 422 -45.44 -19.68 15.58
C SER A 422 -46.33 -19.08 14.48
N THR A 423 -47.60 -19.50 14.40
CA THR A 423 -48.55 -18.96 13.41
C THR A 423 -48.72 -17.44 13.52
N GLU A 424 -48.65 -16.91 14.74
CA GLU A 424 -48.72 -15.47 15.02
C GLU A 424 -47.47 -14.75 14.49
N LYS A 425 -46.26 -15.20 14.85
CA LYS A 425 -45.02 -14.61 14.33
C LYS A 425 -44.90 -14.72 12.81
N ARG A 426 -45.38 -15.82 12.21
CA ARG A 426 -45.48 -15.95 10.74
C ARG A 426 -46.38 -14.86 10.14
N HIS A 427 -47.52 -14.56 10.75
CA HIS A 427 -48.40 -13.49 10.28
C HIS A 427 -47.72 -12.12 10.38
N THR A 428 -47.08 -11.83 11.51
CA THR A 428 -46.32 -10.59 11.75
C THR A 428 -45.19 -10.42 10.75
N ALA A 429 -44.33 -11.43 10.58
CA ALA A 429 -43.20 -11.41 9.65
C ALA A 429 -43.62 -11.07 8.21
N LYS A 430 -44.68 -11.72 7.71
CA LYS A 430 -45.19 -11.47 6.36
C LYS A 430 -45.79 -10.09 6.20
N LYS A 431 -46.44 -9.58 7.25
CA LYS A 431 -47.02 -8.23 7.23
C LYS A 431 -45.90 -7.18 7.17
N LEU A 432 -44.92 -7.28 8.07
CA LEU A 432 -43.77 -6.38 8.13
C LEU A 432 -42.99 -6.38 6.82
N ALA A 433 -42.63 -7.56 6.31
CA ALA A 433 -41.90 -7.69 5.06
C ALA A 433 -42.66 -7.09 3.85
N LYS A 434 -43.99 -6.98 3.90
CA LYS A 434 -44.77 -6.32 2.84
C LYS A 434 -44.91 -4.81 3.04
N GLU A 435 -45.10 -4.37 4.27
CA GLU A 435 -45.25 -2.95 4.60
C GLU A 435 -43.93 -2.20 4.39
N ALA A 436 -42.80 -2.78 4.81
CA ALA A 436 -41.46 -2.22 4.63
C ALA A 436 -41.12 -1.94 3.15
N LEU A 437 -41.50 -2.83 2.22
CA LEU A 437 -41.29 -2.61 0.78
C LEU A 437 -42.00 -1.35 0.25
N SER A 438 -43.13 -0.98 0.85
CA SER A 438 -43.89 0.22 0.45
C SER A 438 -43.51 1.49 1.20
N THR A 439 -42.51 1.45 2.09
CA THR A 439 -42.19 2.55 3.01
C THR A 439 -41.09 3.48 2.47
N ILE A 440 -40.43 3.12 1.36
CA ILE A 440 -39.29 3.88 0.82
C ILE A 440 -39.75 5.21 0.19
N PRO A 441 -39.32 6.37 0.71
CA PRO A 441 -39.64 7.66 0.11
C PRO A 441 -39.16 7.74 -1.34
N GLY A 442 -40.02 8.22 -2.25
CA GLY A 442 -39.67 8.39 -3.67
C GLY A 442 -39.69 7.11 -4.52
N TYR A 443 -39.85 5.92 -3.91
CA TYR A 443 -39.85 4.64 -4.61
C TYR A 443 -41.10 3.80 -4.30
N SER A 444 -41.46 2.92 -5.23
CA SER A 444 -42.54 1.95 -5.04
C SER A 444 -41.98 0.55 -5.28
N VAL A 445 -41.67 -0.18 -4.19
CA VAL A 445 -41.14 -1.54 -4.28
C VAL A 445 -42.23 -2.56 -3.98
N SER A 446 -42.33 -3.58 -4.82
CA SER A 446 -43.28 -4.68 -4.68
C SER A 446 -42.55 -6.01 -4.53
N VAL A 447 -43.28 -7.05 -4.09
CA VAL A 447 -42.75 -8.42 -4.03
C VAL A 447 -42.32 -8.93 -5.42
N LYS A 448 -42.93 -8.41 -6.50
CA LYS A 448 -42.51 -8.74 -7.86
C LYS A 448 -41.11 -8.17 -8.16
N ASP A 449 -40.81 -6.99 -7.65
CA ASP A 449 -39.50 -6.35 -7.84
C ASP A 449 -38.40 -7.14 -7.11
N LEU A 450 -38.68 -7.70 -5.93
CA LEU A 450 -37.76 -8.66 -5.28
C LEU A 450 -37.45 -9.86 -6.20
N SER A 451 -38.47 -10.45 -6.81
CA SER A 451 -38.27 -11.56 -7.77
C SER A 451 -37.56 -11.14 -9.06
N GLU A 452 -37.69 -9.89 -9.48
CA GLU A 452 -37.00 -9.35 -10.66
C GLU A 452 -35.51 -9.13 -10.35
N VAL A 453 -35.22 -8.45 -9.24
CA VAL A 453 -33.84 -8.18 -8.79
C VAL A 453 -33.11 -9.45 -8.43
N GLU A 454 -33.72 -10.41 -7.72
CA GLU A 454 -33.07 -11.69 -7.41
C GLU A 454 -32.61 -12.42 -8.69
N ARG A 455 -33.48 -12.49 -9.70
CA ARG A 455 -33.12 -13.15 -10.97
C ARG A 455 -32.07 -12.37 -11.74
N PHE A 456 -32.12 -11.04 -11.71
CA PHE A 456 -31.10 -10.18 -12.32
C PHE A 456 -29.74 -10.38 -11.67
N LEU A 457 -29.64 -10.33 -10.33
CA LEU A 457 -28.37 -10.54 -9.62
C LEU A 457 -27.78 -11.94 -9.88
N ARG A 458 -28.62 -12.98 -9.94
CA ARG A 458 -28.18 -14.34 -10.32
C ARG A 458 -27.66 -14.41 -11.77
N TYR A 459 -28.30 -13.70 -12.70
CA TYR A 459 -27.85 -13.60 -14.09
C TYR A 459 -26.50 -12.90 -14.19
N VAL A 460 -26.33 -11.78 -13.48
CA VAL A 460 -25.05 -11.07 -13.40
C VAL A 460 -23.95 -11.98 -12.84
N LYS A 461 -24.23 -12.74 -11.77
CA LYS A 461 -23.31 -13.75 -11.22
C LYS A 461 -22.86 -14.76 -12.28
N GLU A 462 -23.81 -15.33 -13.03
CA GLU A 462 -23.51 -16.27 -14.12
C GLU A 462 -22.61 -15.65 -15.18
N LYS A 463 -22.86 -14.39 -15.55
CA LYS A 463 -22.07 -13.67 -16.55
C LYS A 463 -20.64 -13.38 -16.09
N ILE A 464 -20.46 -12.89 -14.87
CA ILE A 464 -19.13 -12.65 -14.30
C ILE A 464 -18.28 -13.93 -14.33
N LEU A 465 -18.87 -15.07 -13.93
CA LEU A 465 -18.18 -16.36 -13.97
C LEU A 465 -17.88 -16.82 -15.40
N GLY A 466 -18.79 -16.56 -16.35
CA GLY A 466 -18.59 -16.84 -17.77
C GLY A 466 -17.45 -16.04 -18.37
N TYR A 467 -17.43 -14.72 -18.15
CA TYR A 467 -16.35 -13.84 -18.60
C TYR A 467 -15.01 -14.23 -17.98
N GLY A 468 -14.99 -14.60 -16.70
CA GLY A 468 -13.79 -15.08 -16.02
C GLY A 468 -13.23 -16.35 -16.66
N ALA A 469 -14.08 -17.35 -16.89
CA ALA A 469 -13.68 -18.59 -17.54
C ALA A 469 -13.16 -18.37 -18.97
N GLU A 470 -13.82 -17.51 -19.76
CA GLU A 470 -13.36 -17.14 -21.10
C GLU A 470 -11.99 -16.47 -21.05
N ARG A 471 -11.80 -15.53 -20.12
CA ARG A 471 -10.57 -14.76 -20.04
C ARG A 471 -9.39 -15.61 -19.58
N ILE A 472 -9.57 -16.46 -18.57
CA ILE A 472 -8.56 -17.45 -18.14
C ILE A 472 -8.19 -18.36 -19.30
N GLY A 473 -9.18 -18.85 -20.06
CA GLY A 473 -8.92 -19.69 -21.24
C GLY A 473 -8.05 -19.00 -22.29
N LYS A 474 -8.17 -17.67 -22.48
CA LYS A 474 -7.32 -16.90 -23.39
C LYS A 474 -5.93 -16.58 -22.82
N GLU A 475 -5.84 -16.40 -21.50
CA GLU A 475 -4.58 -16.10 -20.81
C GLU A 475 -3.63 -17.32 -20.80
N PHE A 476 -4.21 -18.51 -20.73
CA PHE A 476 -3.54 -19.79 -20.57
C PHE A 476 -3.75 -20.70 -21.80
N ASP A 477 -3.49 -20.18 -23.00
CA ASP A 477 -3.80 -20.85 -24.28
C ASP A 477 -2.88 -22.07 -24.55
N ASP A 478 -1.61 -22.01 -24.13
CA ASP A 478 -0.60 -23.07 -24.36
C ASP A 478 -0.46 -24.08 -23.19
N VAL A 479 -0.78 -23.66 -21.96
CA VAL A 479 -0.71 -24.46 -20.72
C VAL A 479 -1.92 -24.11 -19.87
N THR A 480 -2.52 -25.07 -19.17
CA THR A 480 -3.66 -24.73 -18.29
C THR A 480 -3.19 -23.93 -17.07
N TRP A 481 -4.10 -23.19 -16.44
CA TRP A 481 -3.76 -22.43 -15.23
C TRP A 481 -3.28 -23.34 -14.10
N GLU A 482 -3.83 -24.54 -13.97
CA GLU A 482 -3.38 -25.54 -13.00
C GLU A 482 -1.92 -25.93 -13.25
N GLN A 483 -1.54 -26.09 -14.53
CA GLN A 483 -0.15 -26.38 -14.90
C GLN A 483 0.78 -25.20 -14.61
N ALA A 484 0.32 -23.97 -14.83
CA ALA A 484 1.08 -22.78 -14.48
C ALA A 484 1.37 -22.71 -12.97
N VAL A 485 0.38 -23.02 -12.12
CA VAL A 485 0.56 -23.14 -10.66
C VAL A 485 1.56 -24.25 -10.32
N ASP A 486 1.41 -25.43 -10.93
CA ASP A 486 2.32 -26.57 -10.70
C ASP A 486 3.77 -26.26 -11.12
N TYR A 487 3.96 -25.41 -12.13
CA TYR A 487 5.28 -24.92 -12.56
C TYR A 487 5.81 -23.75 -11.71
N GLY A 488 5.07 -23.31 -10.69
CA GLY A 488 5.45 -22.20 -9.83
C GLY A 488 5.45 -20.84 -10.55
N TRP A 489 4.62 -20.68 -11.58
CA TRP A 489 4.46 -19.40 -12.26
C TRP A 489 3.77 -18.40 -11.33
N ASN A 490 4.22 -17.15 -11.37
CA ASN A 490 3.54 -16.09 -10.64
C ASN A 490 2.29 -15.67 -11.41
N LEU A 491 1.12 -15.97 -10.86
CA LEU A 491 -0.16 -15.61 -11.43
C LEU A 491 -0.49 -14.15 -11.08
N ASN A 492 -1.05 -13.42 -12.04
CA ASN A 492 -1.41 -12.01 -11.88
C ASN A 492 -2.93 -11.83 -11.96
N ASP A 493 -3.37 -10.62 -11.64
CA ASP A 493 -4.73 -10.16 -11.89
C ASP A 493 -5.01 -10.15 -13.39
N ILE A 494 -6.26 -10.45 -13.76
CA ILE A 494 -6.68 -10.52 -15.15
C ILE A 494 -7.87 -9.59 -15.38
N GLU A 495 -7.68 -8.61 -16.28
CA GLU A 495 -8.73 -7.68 -16.70
C GLU A 495 -9.51 -8.23 -17.91
N HIS A 496 -10.85 -8.19 -17.83
CA HIS A 496 -11.77 -8.48 -18.92
C HIS A 496 -12.67 -7.26 -19.18
N PRO A 497 -12.34 -6.42 -20.18
CA PRO A 497 -13.13 -5.22 -20.47
C PRO A 497 -14.52 -5.59 -21.00
N LEU A 498 -15.56 -4.90 -20.52
CA LEU A 498 -16.94 -5.07 -20.97
C LEU A 498 -17.33 -4.07 -22.07
N THR A 499 -16.44 -3.12 -22.35
CA THR A 499 -16.53 -2.10 -23.41
C THR A 499 -15.16 -2.01 -24.08
N ASP A 500 -15.06 -1.60 -25.35
CA ASP A 500 -13.75 -1.25 -25.93
C ASP A 500 -13.15 -0.06 -25.15
N PRO A 501 -11.99 -0.23 -24.50
CA PRO A 501 -11.39 0.83 -23.69
C PRO A 501 -11.09 2.14 -24.45
N GLU A 502 -11.00 2.09 -25.78
CA GLU A 502 -10.73 3.29 -26.60
C GLU A 502 -11.93 3.80 -27.40
N ASP A 503 -13.10 3.16 -27.28
CA ASP A 503 -14.33 3.60 -27.95
C ASP A 503 -15.43 3.88 -26.92
N PRO A 504 -15.64 5.15 -26.54
CA PRO A 504 -16.67 5.51 -25.55
C PRO A 504 -18.10 5.29 -26.06
N ASP A 505 -18.30 5.07 -27.36
CA ASP A 505 -19.59 4.71 -27.95
C ASP A 505 -19.84 3.19 -27.95
N ASP A 506 -18.84 2.37 -27.60
CA ASP A 506 -18.99 0.91 -27.53
C ASP A 506 -19.91 0.53 -26.36
N PRO A 507 -21.01 -0.22 -26.62
CA PRO A 507 -21.99 -0.50 -25.59
C PRO A 507 -21.47 -1.55 -24.60
N ASP A 508 -21.76 -1.33 -23.31
CA ASP A 508 -21.47 -2.30 -22.26
C ASP A 508 -22.06 -3.69 -22.57
N THR A 509 -21.19 -4.69 -22.65
CA THR A 509 -21.52 -6.06 -23.05
C THR A 509 -22.49 -6.69 -22.04
N LEU A 510 -22.26 -6.49 -20.74
CA LEU A 510 -23.12 -7.05 -19.69
C LEU A 510 -24.55 -6.47 -19.78
N MET A 511 -24.69 -5.15 -19.94
CA MET A 511 -25.97 -4.47 -20.13
C MET A 511 -26.64 -4.92 -21.44
N THR A 512 -25.88 -5.01 -22.53
CA THR A 512 -26.37 -5.44 -23.84
C THR A 512 -26.89 -6.87 -23.81
N GLU A 513 -26.16 -7.81 -23.18
CA GLU A 513 -26.57 -9.20 -23.03
C GLU A 513 -27.76 -9.36 -22.11
N THR A 514 -27.78 -8.62 -20.99
CA THR A 514 -28.92 -8.60 -20.06
C THR A 514 -30.21 -8.18 -20.76
N VAL A 515 -30.15 -7.17 -21.63
CA VAL A 515 -31.31 -6.72 -22.43
C VAL A 515 -31.71 -7.74 -23.51
N ARG A 516 -30.76 -8.52 -24.05
CA ARG A 516 -31.01 -9.47 -25.14
C ARG A 516 -31.60 -10.80 -24.69
N GLU A 517 -31.20 -11.32 -23.52
CA GLU A 517 -31.62 -12.65 -23.05
C GLU A 517 -32.82 -12.63 -22.07
N SER A 518 -33.24 -11.47 -21.58
CA SER A 518 -34.23 -11.38 -20.49
C SER A 518 -35.24 -10.24 -20.66
N ASP A 519 -36.38 -10.34 -19.95
CA ASP A 519 -37.40 -9.29 -19.76
C ASP A 519 -36.87 -8.02 -19.04
N TYR A 520 -35.57 -7.74 -19.07
CA TYR A 520 -34.91 -6.66 -18.32
C TYR A 520 -34.56 -5.50 -19.25
N ASP A 521 -34.74 -4.27 -18.78
CA ASP A 521 -34.31 -3.05 -19.46
C ASP A 521 -33.38 -2.24 -18.55
N ALA A 522 -32.93 -1.07 -19.02
CA ALA A 522 -32.14 -0.14 -18.20
C ALA A 522 -32.84 0.25 -16.88
N GLY A 523 -34.17 0.11 -16.81
CA GLY A 523 -34.95 0.27 -15.59
C GLY A 523 -34.71 -0.84 -14.56
N THR A 524 -34.33 -2.05 -14.96
CA THR A 524 -34.01 -3.14 -14.01
C THR A 524 -32.78 -2.83 -13.18
N TYR A 525 -31.71 -2.29 -13.78
CA TYR A 525 -30.53 -1.83 -13.04
C TYR A 525 -30.91 -0.76 -11.98
N ARG A 526 -31.74 0.20 -12.38
CA ARG A 526 -32.23 1.27 -11.49
C ARG A 526 -33.17 0.76 -10.38
N LYS A 527 -33.76 -0.43 -10.52
CA LYS A 527 -34.60 -1.07 -9.48
C LYS A 527 -33.77 -1.74 -8.39
N VAL A 528 -32.50 -2.07 -8.64
CA VAL A 528 -31.65 -2.74 -7.64
C VAL A 528 -31.52 -1.86 -6.40
N TYR A 529 -31.14 -0.58 -6.57
CA TYR A 529 -31.04 0.37 -5.45
C TYR A 529 -32.27 0.42 -4.53
N PRO A 530 -33.48 0.76 -5.01
CA PRO A 530 -34.64 0.84 -4.12
C PRO A 530 -35.04 -0.51 -3.54
N VAL A 531 -34.81 -1.63 -4.24
CA VAL A 531 -35.03 -2.97 -3.68
C VAL A 531 -34.08 -3.22 -2.52
N MET A 532 -32.79 -3.00 -2.70
CA MET A 532 -31.79 -3.24 -1.66
C MET A 532 -31.98 -2.30 -0.47
N LEU A 533 -32.33 -1.04 -0.71
CA LEU A 533 -32.71 -0.08 0.34
C LEU A 533 -33.94 -0.57 1.12
N ALA A 534 -34.93 -1.16 0.44
CA ALA A 534 -36.10 -1.72 1.11
C ALA A 534 -35.76 -2.92 2.00
N LEU A 535 -34.72 -3.69 1.67
CA LEU A 535 -34.29 -4.80 2.51
C LEU A 535 -33.86 -4.32 3.90
N LYS A 536 -33.16 -3.18 4.00
CA LYS A 536 -32.77 -2.59 5.28
C LYS A 536 -33.96 -2.54 6.26
N PHE A 537 -35.07 -1.94 5.83
CA PHE A 537 -36.29 -1.84 6.64
C PHE A 537 -36.99 -3.18 6.88
N VAL A 538 -36.91 -4.13 5.94
CA VAL A 538 -37.46 -5.48 6.14
C VAL A 538 -36.70 -6.19 7.26
N TYR A 539 -35.37 -6.13 7.24
CA TYR A 539 -34.53 -6.82 8.22
C TYR A 539 -34.60 -6.16 9.60
N GLU A 540 -34.53 -4.82 9.68
CA GLU A 540 -34.72 -4.07 10.92
C GLU A 540 -36.05 -4.44 11.60
N GLY A 541 -37.17 -4.43 10.85
CA GLY A 541 -38.46 -4.79 11.41
C GLY A 541 -38.59 -6.27 11.82
N LEU A 542 -37.85 -7.19 11.18
CA LEU A 542 -37.82 -8.60 11.58
C LEU A 542 -36.98 -8.83 12.83
N GLU A 543 -35.90 -8.06 12.99
CA GLU A 543 -35.02 -8.07 14.15
C GLU A 543 -35.74 -7.53 15.38
N GLU A 544 -36.41 -6.39 15.26
CA GLU A 544 -37.21 -5.75 16.33
C GLU A 544 -38.27 -6.71 16.93
N GLU A 545 -38.86 -7.58 16.12
CA GLU A 545 -39.85 -8.58 16.57
C GLU A 545 -39.23 -9.92 17.04
N GLY A 546 -37.89 -10.01 17.07
CA GLY A 546 -37.14 -11.22 17.38
C GLY A 546 -37.52 -12.38 16.47
N ILE A 547 -37.69 -12.11 15.18
CA ILE A 547 -38.09 -13.08 14.15
C ILE A 547 -36.87 -13.57 13.38
N HIS A 548 -36.03 -12.64 12.95
CA HIS A 548 -34.82 -12.92 12.18
C HIS A 548 -33.82 -11.80 12.39
N ASP A 549 -32.61 -12.16 12.78
CA ASP A 549 -31.51 -11.25 13.04
C ASP A 549 -30.45 -11.45 11.94
N ARG A 550 -30.29 -10.44 11.10
CA ARG A 550 -29.34 -10.39 9.98
C ARG A 550 -29.27 -8.97 9.44
N THR A 551 -28.08 -8.40 9.39
CA THR A 551 -27.84 -7.11 8.71
C THR A 551 -27.68 -7.34 7.20
N PRO A 552 -28.54 -6.78 6.35
CA PRO A 552 -28.38 -6.91 4.90
C PRO A 552 -27.21 -6.06 4.41
N GLN A 553 -26.36 -6.62 3.55
CA GLN A 553 -25.20 -5.91 2.96
C GLN A 553 -25.60 -5.13 1.69
N GLY A 554 -26.90 -4.86 1.54
CA GLY A 554 -27.52 -4.61 0.25
C GLY A 554 -27.36 -3.21 -0.31
N VAL A 555 -27.29 -2.19 0.54
CA VAL A 555 -27.35 -0.78 0.10
C VAL A 555 -26.19 -0.46 -0.86
N GLY A 556 -24.97 -0.90 -0.52
CA GLY A 556 -23.80 -0.73 -1.39
C GLY A 556 -23.94 -1.42 -2.75
N VAL A 557 -24.52 -2.63 -2.81
CA VAL A 557 -24.84 -3.29 -4.08
C VAL A 557 -25.87 -2.50 -4.89
N GLY A 558 -26.86 -1.93 -4.20
CA GLY A 558 -27.82 -1.01 -4.78
C GLY A 558 -27.17 0.21 -5.44
N ASP A 559 -26.31 0.90 -4.71
CA ASP A 559 -25.59 2.08 -5.18
C ASP A 559 -24.63 1.75 -6.32
N PHE A 560 -23.91 0.63 -6.24
CA PHE A 560 -23.04 0.13 -7.31
C PHE A 560 -23.79 -0.01 -8.64
N PHE A 561 -24.92 -0.72 -8.66
CA PHE A 561 -25.71 -0.90 -9.90
C PHE A 561 -26.43 0.37 -10.35
N LYS A 562 -26.74 1.29 -9.42
CA LYS A 562 -27.25 2.62 -9.76
C LYS A 562 -26.19 3.41 -10.52
N ARG A 563 -24.94 3.48 -10.01
CA ARG A 563 -23.79 4.12 -10.69
C ARG A 563 -23.49 3.42 -12.02
N TRP A 564 -23.44 2.08 -12.03
CA TRP A 564 -23.24 1.28 -13.25
C TRP A 564 -24.21 1.66 -14.37
N ALA A 565 -25.44 2.05 -14.04
CA ALA A 565 -26.46 2.38 -15.03
C ALA A 565 -26.45 3.83 -15.52
N VAL A 566 -25.74 4.74 -14.86
CA VAL A 566 -25.84 6.19 -15.11
C VAL A 566 -24.51 6.87 -15.44
N GLU A 567 -23.39 6.33 -14.97
CA GLU A 567 -22.08 6.93 -15.22
C GLU A 567 -21.69 6.82 -16.71
N GLY A 568 -20.95 7.81 -17.20
CA GLY A 568 -20.46 7.85 -18.57
C GLY A 568 -19.28 6.91 -18.80
N LEU A 569 -19.17 6.33 -20.00
CA LEU A 569 -18.11 5.38 -20.36
C LEU A 569 -16.74 6.02 -20.63
N VAL A 570 -16.70 7.33 -20.85
CA VAL A 570 -15.44 8.09 -21.00
C VAL A 570 -14.71 8.17 -19.66
N GLU A 571 -15.42 8.56 -18.59
CA GLU A 571 -14.85 8.76 -17.27
C GLU A 571 -14.79 7.45 -16.46
N TYR A 572 -15.72 6.51 -16.69
CA TYR A 572 -15.75 5.23 -15.97
C TYR A 572 -15.70 4.06 -16.93
N HIS A 573 -14.59 3.33 -16.90
CA HIS A 573 -14.44 2.10 -17.64
C HIS A 573 -15.07 0.92 -16.89
N ARG A 574 -15.80 0.08 -17.61
CA ARG A 574 -16.50 -1.09 -17.06
C ARG A 574 -15.78 -2.36 -17.43
N HIS A 575 -15.39 -3.13 -16.43
CA HIS A 575 -14.77 -4.42 -16.66
C HIS A 575 -15.04 -5.43 -15.56
N VAL A 576 -14.71 -6.70 -15.84
CA VAL A 576 -14.54 -7.74 -14.83
C VAL A 576 -13.06 -7.84 -14.49
N VAL A 577 -12.73 -7.79 -13.21
CA VAL A 577 -11.39 -8.07 -12.70
C VAL A 577 -11.39 -9.46 -12.07
N LEU A 578 -10.42 -10.29 -12.45
CA LEU A 578 -10.09 -11.52 -11.74
C LEU A 578 -8.88 -11.22 -10.87
N GLU A 579 -9.12 -10.83 -9.63
CA GLU A 579 -8.06 -10.51 -8.66
C GLU A 579 -7.42 -11.81 -8.17
N HIS A 580 -6.12 -11.97 -8.38
CA HIS A 580 -5.39 -13.14 -7.92
C HIS A 580 -5.34 -13.14 -6.39
N SER A 581 -6.09 -14.07 -5.81
CA SER A 581 -6.34 -14.19 -4.38
C SER A 581 -6.49 -15.67 -4.05
N PRO A 582 -5.37 -16.41 -3.93
CA PRO A 582 -5.39 -17.84 -3.71
C PRO A 582 -6.01 -18.16 -2.34
N LYS A 583 -6.98 -19.08 -2.34
CA LYS A 583 -7.78 -19.46 -1.17
C LYS A 583 -7.68 -20.96 -0.92
N GLU A 584 -7.49 -21.32 0.35
CA GLU A 584 -7.51 -22.73 0.79
C GLU A 584 -8.89 -23.37 0.62
N SER A 585 -9.96 -22.57 0.67
CA SER A 585 -11.32 -23.02 0.41
C SER A 585 -12.20 -21.89 -0.14
N VAL A 586 -13.17 -22.25 -0.98
CA VAL A 586 -14.16 -21.32 -1.53
C VAL A 586 -15.54 -21.72 -1.00
N PRO A 587 -16.30 -20.80 -0.36
CA PRO A 587 -17.60 -21.13 0.22
C PRO A 587 -18.68 -21.25 -0.87
N GLY A 588 -19.15 -22.47 -1.15
CA GLY A 588 -20.25 -22.73 -2.10
C GLY A 588 -19.81 -23.49 -3.35
N GLU A 589 -20.69 -23.54 -4.36
CA GLU A 589 -20.40 -24.19 -5.64
C GLU A 589 -19.90 -23.16 -6.65
N TYR A 590 -18.59 -23.15 -6.88
CA TYR A 590 -17.92 -22.31 -7.87
C TYR A 590 -17.03 -23.15 -8.80
N PRO A 591 -16.69 -22.65 -10.00
CA PRO A 591 -15.61 -23.21 -10.79
C PRO A 591 -14.28 -23.23 -10.03
N ASP A 592 -13.46 -24.26 -10.26
CA ASP A 592 -12.20 -24.48 -9.52
C ASP A 592 -11.24 -23.30 -9.57
N TRP A 593 -11.21 -22.55 -10.69
CA TRP A 593 -10.34 -21.39 -10.86
C TRP A 593 -10.66 -20.25 -9.89
N VAL A 594 -11.86 -20.19 -9.30
CA VAL A 594 -12.22 -19.18 -8.28
C VAL A 594 -11.42 -19.36 -6.99
N SER A 595 -10.79 -20.53 -6.81
CA SER A 595 -9.82 -20.75 -5.72
C SER A 595 -8.52 -19.97 -5.90
N GLN A 596 -8.18 -19.56 -7.13
CA GLN A 596 -7.00 -18.75 -7.43
C GLN A 596 -7.35 -17.29 -7.66
N TRP A 597 -8.53 -17.01 -8.24
CA TRP A 597 -8.97 -15.64 -8.53
C TRP A 597 -10.34 -15.30 -7.94
N THR A 598 -10.45 -14.14 -7.29
CA THR A 598 -11.72 -13.54 -6.91
C THR A 598 -12.27 -12.70 -8.06
N PRO A 599 -13.43 -13.06 -8.65
CA PRO A 599 -14.07 -12.25 -9.66
C PRO A 599 -14.74 -11.02 -9.03
N LYS A 600 -14.53 -9.86 -9.65
CA LYS A 600 -15.15 -8.58 -9.28
C LYS A 600 -15.72 -7.88 -10.52
N LEU A 601 -16.86 -7.20 -10.37
CA LEU A 601 -17.24 -6.13 -11.28
C LEU A 601 -16.57 -4.85 -10.80
N GLN A 602 -16.04 -4.04 -11.71
CA GLN A 602 -15.43 -2.76 -11.35
C GLN A 602 -15.91 -1.64 -12.28
N LEU A 603 -16.27 -0.51 -11.66
CA LEU A 603 -16.40 0.80 -12.31
C LEU A 603 -15.09 1.53 -12.08
N PHE A 604 -14.15 1.34 -12.99
CA PHE A 604 -12.83 1.91 -12.91
C PHE A 604 -12.90 3.39 -13.29
N ASN A 605 -12.59 4.27 -12.33
CA ASN A 605 -12.59 5.71 -12.53
C ASN A 605 -11.33 6.10 -13.30
N CYS A 606 -11.43 6.54 -14.54
CA CYS A 606 -10.26 6.91 -15.35
C CYS A 606 -9.63 8.22 -14.86
N ILE A 607 -10.45 9.19 -14.43
CA ILE A 607 -10.03 10.54 -14.00
C ILE A 607 -10.84 10.92 -12.74
N PRO A 608 -10.29 10.78 -11.53
CA PRO A 608 -11.04 10.93 -10.27
C PRO A 608 -11.36 12.39 -9.88
N ARG A 609 -11.31 13.32 -10.84
CA ARG A 609 -11.48 14.77 -10.66
C ARG A 609 -12.73 15.10 -9.85
N ARG A 610 -13.88 14.53 -10.23
CA ARG A 610 -15.19 14.82 -9.61
C ARG A 610 -15.26 14.38 -8.15
N GLU A 611 -14.79 13.17 -7.84
CA GLU A 611 -14.76 12.65 -6.48
C GLU A 611 -13.78 13.43 -5.59
N LEU A 612 -12.61 13.78 -6.13
CA LEU A 612 -11.61 14.58 -5.42
C LEU A 612 -12.10 15.99 -5.11
N GLN A 613 -12.78 16.64 -6.07
CA GLN A 613 -13.46 17.92 -5.84
C GLN A 613 -14.47 17.83 -4.68
N GLY A 614 -15.25 16.76 -4.63
CA GLY A 614 -16.15 16.50 -3.50
C GLY A 614 -15.41 16.44 -2.17
N VAL A 615 -14.36 15.61 -2.10
CA VAL A 615 -13.51 15.46 -0.91
C VAL A 615 -12.91 16.79 -0.45
N PHE A 616 -12.38 17.60 -1.36
CA PHE A 616 -11.79 18.90 -1.02
C PHE A 616 -12.86 19.93 -0.64
N SER A 617 -14.02 19.93 -1.30
CA SER A 617 -15.11 20.87 -0.99
C SER A 617 -15.62 20.74 0.45
N GLU A 618 -15.47 19.57 1.07
CA GLU A 618 -15.84 19.28 2.46
C GLU A 618 -14.83 19.81 3.49
N LEU A 619 -13.63 20.23 3.05
CA LEU A 619 -12.53 20.68 3.91
C LEU A 619 -12.37 22.20 3.88
N GLY A 620 -11.60 22.73 4.83
CA GLY A 620 -11.40 24.17 5.00
C GLY A 620 -10.41 24.82 4.03
N GLY A 621 -9.69 24.07 3.21
CA GLY A 621 -8.56 24.55 2.39
C GLY A 621 -7.30 23.74 2.67
N GLY A 622 -6.22 23.99 1.95
CA GLY A 622 -5.00 23.20 2.16
C GLY A 622 -3.91 23.34 1.12
N VAL A 623 -2.91 22.47 1.22
CA VAL A 623 -1.77 22.42 0.30
C VAL A 623 -1.53 21.00 -0.22
N LEU A 624 -1.27 20.89 -1.51
CA LEU A 624 -0.87 19.68 -2.21
C LEU A 624 0.58 19.86 -2.64
N MET A 625 1.49 19.10 -2.03
CA MET A 625 2.92 19.30 -2.23
C MET A 625 3.62 18.04 -2.71
N SER A 626 4.61 18.20 -3.58
CA SER A 626 5.49 17.11 -4.00
C SER A 626 6.79 17.63 -4.61
N ALA A 627 7.77 16.75 -4.83
CA ALA A 627 8.97 17.07 -5.59
C ALA A 627 8.81 16.92 -7.12
N THR A 628 7.71 16.30 -7.59
CA THR A 628 7.59 15.89 -9.01
C THR A 628 6.16 16.09 -9.54
N ILE A 629 5.60 17.30 -9.45
CA ILE A 629 4.23 17.58 -9.93
C ILE A 629 4.20 17.76 -11.45
N LYS A 630 5.15 18.49 -12.03
CA LYS A 630 5.17 18.85 -13.46
C LYS A 630 4.91 17.64 -14.41
N PRO A 631 4.09 17.80 -15.47
CA PRO A 631 3.31 18.99 -15.83
C PRO A 631 2.17 19.30 -14.84
N GLU A 632 2.03 20.58 -14.50
CA GLU A 632 1.05 21.09 -13.55
C GLU A 632 -0.38 21.04 -14.09
N ASP A 633 -0.58 21.31 -15.38
CA ASP A 633 -1.87 21.23 -16.06
C ASP A 633 -2.46 19.81 -16.00
N VAL A 634 -1.61 18.80 -16.22
CA VAL A 634 -1.99 17.39 -16.09
C VAL A 634 -2.42 17.05 -14.68
N PHE A 635 -1.67 17.52 -13.68
CA PHE A 635 -1.98 17.30 -12.28
C PHE A 635 -3.29 17.97 -11.87
N ILE A 636 -3.48 19.24 -12.25
CA ILE A 636 -4.68 20.01 -11.96
C ILE A 636 -5.89 19.37 -12.64
N GLU A 637 -5.79 18.92 -13.89
CA GLU A 637 -6.90 18.24 -14.57
C GLU A 637 -7.31 16.96 -13.83
N ALA A 638 -6.33 16.15 -13.42
CA ALA A 638 -6.58 14.89 -12.73
C ALA A 638 -7.19 15.06 -11.34
N VAL A 639 -6.80 16.12 -10.62
CA VAL A 639 -7.19 16.36 -9.22
C VAL A 639 -8.44 17.23 -9.09
N GLY A 640 -8.63 18.22 -9.96
CA GLY A 640 -9.78 19.12 -9.90
C GLY A 640 -9.68 20.25 -8.90
N ILE A 641 -8.47 20.59 -8.46
CA ILE A 641 -8.24 21.54 -7.38
C ILE A 641 -8.62 22.99 -7.75
N ASP A 642 -8.61 23.31 -9.05
CA ASP A 642 -8.92 24.60 -9.65
C ASP A 642 -10.42 24.92 -9.70
N GLU A 643 -11.28 23.93 -9.48
CA GLU A 643 -12.75 24.06 -9.54
C GLU A 643 -13.42 23.63 -8.23
N VAL A 644 -12.67 23.60 -7.11
CA VAL A 644 -13.26 23.30 -5.79
C VAL A 644 -14.22 24.42 -5.41
N SER A 645 -15.48 24.09 -5.16
CA SER A 645 -16.50 25.08 -4.83
C SER A 645 -16.47 25.48 -3.34
N TYR A 646 -16.96 26.69 -3.04
CA TYR A 646 -17.29 27.04 -1.66
C TYR A 646 -18.41 26.14 -1.11
N PRO A 647 -18.48 25.93 0.23
CA PRO A 647 -19.57 25.20 0.85
C PRO A 647 -20.90 25.90 0.57
N SER A 648 -21.95 25.16 0.21
CA SER A 648 -23.31 25.69 0.12
C SER A 648 -24.12 25.28 1.35
N GLU A 649 -24.74 26.23 2.03
CA GLU A 649 -25.70 25.93 3.13
C GLU A 649 -27.11 25.63 2.60
N ASP A 650 -27.43 26.01 1.36
CA ASP A 650 -28.75 25.87 0.74
C ASP A 650 -28.67 25.07 -0.58
N ASP A 651 -29.40 23.96 -0.67
CA ASP A 651 -29.52 23.12 -1.89
C ASP A 651 -30.19 23.85 -3.08
N GLU A 652 -30.71 25.07 -2.88
CA GLU A 652 -31.49 25.84 -3.87
C GLU A 652 -30.74 27.03 -4.53
N GLU A 653 -29.50 27.36 -4.13
CA GLU A 653 -28.75 28.50 -4.70
C GLU A 653 -28.06 28.21 -6.06
N GLU A 654 -27.83 29.27 -6.84
CA GLU A 654 -26.96 29.24 -8.02
C GLU A 654 -25.55 28.78 -7.61
N LYS A 655 -24.92 27.92 -8.42
CA LYS A 655 -23.64 27.25 -8.13
C LYS A 655 -22.69 28.15 -7.29
N PRO A 656 -22.26 27.70 -6.09
CA PRO A 656 -21.28 28.44 -5.30
C PRO A 656 -20.03 28.75 -6.14
N GLY A 657 -19.37 29.88 -5.85
CA GLY A 657 -18.13 30.26 -6.52
C GLY A 657 -17.01 29.25 -6.33
N GLU A 658 -15.95 29.36 -7.13
CA GLU A 658 -14.74 28.55 -7.02
C GLU A 658 -13.78 29.17 -6.00
N ARG A 659 -13.11 28.32 -5.22
CA ARG A 659 -12.09 28.72 -4.24
C ARG A 659 -10.78 29.03 -4.97
N PRO A 660 -9.97 29.98 -4.49
CA PRO A 660 -8.71 30.31 -5.14
C PRO A 660 -7.71 29.16 -5.04
N SER A 661 -6.93 28.95 -6.09
CA SER A 661 -5.82 28.02 -6.09
C SER A 661 -4.60 28.58 -6.82
N GLU A 662 -3.41 28.27 -6.33
CA GLU A 662 -2.14 28.72 -6.93
C GLU A 662 -1.15 27.56 -7.06
N PHE A 663 -0.34 27.59 -8.12
CA PHE A 663 0.75 26.65 -8.33
C PHE A 663 2.09 27.40 -8.30
N GLU A 664 3.01 26.96 -7.44
CA GLU A 664 4.38 27.46 -7.42
C GLU A 664 5.39 26.33 -7.46
N GLN A 665 6.52 26.61 -8.10
CA GLN A 665 7.64 25.69 -8.22
C GLN A 665 8.93 26.37 -7.76
N TYR A 666 9.64 25.73 -6.84
CA TYR A 666 10.93 26.20 -6.36
C TYR A 666 12.08 25.29 -6.80
N PRO A 667 13.23 25.88 -7.17
CA PRO A 667 14.37 25.12 -7.67
C PRO A 667 15.10 24.34 -6.56
N LEU A 668 15.87 23.36 -7.01
CA LEU A 668 16.82 22.56 -6.25
C LEU A 668 17.95 23.47 -5.75
N ARG A 669 18.05 23.63 -4.42
CA ARG A 669 18.97 24.56 -3.73
C ARG A 669 20.40 24.06 -3.54
N PHE A 670 20.70 22.88 -4.07
CA PHE A 670 21.97 22.23 -3.85
C PHE A 670 23.07 22.95 -4.62
N PRO A 671 24.33 22.91 -4.17
CA PRO A 671 25.45 23.48 -4.93
C PRO A 671 25.69 22.71 -6.23
N GLU A 672 26.01 23.40 -7.32
CA GLU A 672 26.25 22.78 -8.65
C GLU A 672 27.51 21.94 -8.64
N GLU A 673 28.52 22.39 -7.90
CA GLU A 673 29.77 21.70 -7.66
C GLU A 673 29.60 20.33 -6.97
N ASN A 674 28.54 20.17 -6.19
CA ASN A 674 28.28 18.93 -5.45
C ASN A 674 27.50 17.91 -6.27
N ARG A 675 27.15 18.21 -7.52
CA ARG A 675 26.31 17.30 -8.31
C ARG A 675 26.76 17.15 -9.76
N LEU A 676 26.67 15.92 -10.24
CA LEU A 676 26.89 15.58 -11.64
C LEU A 676 25.62 15.00 -12.25
N SER A 677 25.03 15.71 -13.21
CA SER A 677 23.78 15.32 -13.87
C SER A 677 24.00 15.08 -15.37
N LEU A 678 23.88 13.82 -15.81
CA LEU A 678 24.21 13.40 -17.17
C LEU A 678 23.00 12.75 -17.87
N ILE A 679 22.86 13.02 -19.16
CA ILE A 679 22.07 12.18 -20.07
C ILE A 679 23.05 11.42 -20.95
N GLY A 680 23.09 10.10 -20.83
CA GLY A 680 23.82 9.24 -21.75
C GLY A 680 23.07 9.16 -23.08
N ASP A 681 23.69 9.66 -24.14
CA ASP A 681 23.15 9.68 -25.50
C ASP A 681 23.15 8.28 -26.12
N LEU A 682 22.24 7.44 -25.65
CA LEU A 682 22.04 6.05 -26.08
C LEU A 682 20.71 5.91 -26.84
N PRO A 683 20.61 5.01 -27.83
CA PRO A 683 19.35 4.71 -28.50
C PRO A 683 18.24 4.34 -27.51
N LYS A 684 16.98 4.65 -27.85
CA LYS A 684 15.82 4.37 -26.98
C LYS A 684 15.84 2.95 -26.45
N TYR A 685 15.69 2.75 -25.14
CA TYR A 685 15.62 1.41 -24.58
C TYR A 685 14.17 0.89 -24.60
N THR A 686 13.81 0.10 -25.62
CA THR A 686 12.43 -0.38 -25.83
C THR A 686 12.37 -1.90 -26.01
N ASN A 687 11.22 -2.52 -25.75
CA ASN A 687 11.02 -3.95 -26.00
C ASN A 687 11.37 -4.36 -27.43
N ASN A 688 11.14 -3.47 -28.42
CA ASN A 688 11.32 -3.77 -29.84
C ASN A 688 12.77 -3.80 -30.31
N ASN A 689 13.71 -3.17 -29.59
CA ASN A 689 15.10 -3.06 -30.02
C ASN A 689 16.13 -3.62 -29.03
N ARG A 690 15.79 -3.76 -27.74
CA ARG A 690 16.73 -4.27 -26.73
C ARG A 690 16.95 -5.79 -26.81
N GLY A 691 16.00 -6.52 -27.40
CA GLY A 691 16.04 -7.99 -27.47
C GLY A 691 15.90 -8.66 -26.10
N SER A 692 15.87 -9.99 -26.08
CA SER A 692 15.75 -10.77 -24.84
C SER A 692 16.99 -10.61 -23.94
N PRO A 693 16.82 -10.64 -22.60
CA PRO A 693 17.93 -10.75 -21.68
C PRO A 693 18.83 -11.96 -21.99
N THR A 694 20.13 -11.73 -22.15
CA THR A 694 21.16 -12.77 -22.33
C THR A 694 22.47 -12.27 -21.76
N GLN A 695 23.31 -13.20 -21.29
CA GLN A 695 24.67 -12.92 -20.84
C GLN A 695 25.72 -13.17 -21.93
N ASP A 696 25.34 -13.80 -23.05
CA ASP A 696 26.24 -13.99 -24.20
C ASP A 696 26.33 -12.70 -25.02
N PRO A 697 27.51 -12.05 -25.09
CA PRO A 697 27.67 -10.83 -25.88
C PRO A 697 27.35 -11.01 -27.37
N LEU A 698 27.47 -12.22 -27.92
CA LEU A 698 27.17 -12.52 -29.32
C LEU A 698 25.67 -12.62 -29.60
N GLU A 699 24.86 -12.89 -28.58
CA GLU A 699 23.40 -12.91 -28.66
C GLU A 699 22.76 -11.55 -28.33
N MET A 700 23.51 -10.65 -27.67
CA MET A 700 23.04 -9.30 -27.39
C MET A 700 22.83 -8.49 -28.67
N THR A 701 21.75 -7.72 -28.72
CA THR A 701 21.54 -6.68 -29.73
C THR A 701 22.58 -5.57 -29.58
N GLU A 702 22.83 -4.79 -30.65
CA GLU A 702 23.73 -3.62 -30.59
C GLU A 702 23.31 -2.66 -29.45
N VAL A 703 22.02 -2.35 -29.34
CA VAL A 703 21.46 -1.53 -28.25
C VAL A 703 21.83 -2.12 -26.90
N ARG A 704 21.57 -3.40 -26.64
CA ARG A 704 21.87 -4.02 -25.34
C ARG A 704 23.37 -4.02 -25.03
N GLN A 705 24.24 -4.17 -26.03
CA GLN A 705 25.69 -4.06 -25.84
C GLN A 705 26.12 -2.65 -25.41
N GLU A 706 25.53 -1.60 -25.98
CA GLU A 706 25.85 -0.22 -25.58
C GLU A 706 25.43 0.07 -24.14
N TYR A 707 24.21 -0.33 -23.76
CA TYR A 707 23.73 -0.19 -22.38
C TYR A 707 24.58 -1.01 -21.41
N ALA A 708 24.94 -2.26 -21.76
CA ALA A 708 25.78 -3.11 -20.93
C ALA A 708 27.13 -2.45 -20.61
N ARG A 709 27.74 -1.76 -21.58
CA ARG A 709 29.00 -1.02 -21.37
C ARG A 709 28.84 0.10 -20.35
N VAL A 710 27.80 0.92 -20.48
CA VAL A 710 27.59 2.07 -19.57
C VAL A 710 27.17 1.61 -18.18
N ILE A 711 26.29 0.59 -18.07
CA ILE A 711 25.88 0.01 -16.77
C ILE A 711 27.10 -0.44 -15.97
N LYS A 712 28.05 -1.13 -16.61
CA LYS A 712 29.29 -1.57 -15.96
C LYS A 712 30.15 -0.41 -15.46
N GLN A 713 30.24 0.67 -16.25
CA GLN A 713 30.97 1.88 -15.84
C GLN A 713 30.31 2.54 -14.62
N VAL A 714 28.99 2.71 -14.65
CA VAL A 714 28.24 3.35 -13.55
C VAL A 714 28.25 2.50 -12.28
N ALA A 715 28.08 1.18 -12.39
CA ALA A 715 28.16 0.27 -11.26
C ALA A 715 29.54 0.26 -10.57
N SER A 716 30.58 0.74 -11.27
CA SER A 716 31.93 0.90 -10.72
C SER A 716 32.16 2.26 -10.05
N SER A 717 31.21 3.19 -10.13
CA SER A 717 31.30 4.54 -9.54
C SER A 717 31.41 4.44 -8.02
N PRO A 718 32.30 5.18 -7.33
CA PRO A 718 32.49 5.16 -5.87
C PRO A 718 31.20 5.27 -5.03
N GLY A 719 31.22 4.69 -3.84
CA GLY A 719 30.08 4.70 -2.91
C GLY A 719 28.94 3.77 -3.32
N ASN A 720 27.79 3.97 -2.69
CA ASN A 720 26.59 3.20 -2.98
C ASN A 720 25.90 3.65 -4.28
N VAL A 721 25.60 2.70 -5.17
CA VAL A 721 25.01 2.93 -6.49
C VAL A 721 23.65 2.26 -6.62
N LEU A 722 22.66 2.96 -7.15
CA LEU A 722 21.35 2.41 -7.50
C LEU A 722 21.19 2.40 -9.01
N VAL A 723 20.94 1.20 -9.55
CA VAL A 723 20.66 0.95 -10.97
C VAL A 723 19.17 0.66 -11.14
N ALA A 724 18.43 1.66 -11.62
CA ALA A 724 16.99 1.57 -11.86
C ALA A 724 16.71 1.16 -13.31
N MET A 725 16.27 -0.07 -13.49
CA MET A 725 15.89 -0.66 -14.78
C MET A 725 14.37 -0.51 -15.02
N PRO A 726 13.89 -0.57 -16.28
CA PRO A 726 12.45 -0.40 -16.57
C PRO A 726 11.51 -1.40 -15.89
N ASN A 727 12.02 -2.58 -15.52
CA ASN A 727 11.28 -3.65 -14.85
C ASN A 727 12.26 -4.62 -14.14
N TYR A 728 11.74 -5.50 -13.28
CA TYR A 728 12.54 -6.45 -12.50
C TYR A 728 13.31 -7.46 -13.36
N ASN A 729 12.78 -7.91 -14.49
CA ASN A 729 13.50 -8.85 -15.37
C ASN A 729 14.76 -8.20 -15.96
N GLU A 730 14.69 -6.91 -16.32
CA GLU A 730 15.86 -6.16 -16.77
C GLU A 730 16.81 -5.81 -15.61
N ALA A 731 16.30 -5.64 -14.38
CA ALA A 731 17.11 -5.49 -13.16
C ALA A 731 17.94 -6.75 -12.88
N GLU A 732 17.33 -7.92 -12.94
CA GLU A 732 18.01 -9.22 -12.79
C GLU A 732 19.09 -9.40 -13.85
N TRP A 733 18.80 -9.03 -15.11
CA TRP A 733 19.78 -9.07 -16.18
C TRP A 733 21.01 -8.19 -15.89
N ALA A 734 20.78 -6.94 -15.48
CA ALA A 734 21.84 -6.00 -15.16
C ALA A 734 22.67 -6.47 -13.95
N TYR A 735 22.03 -7.06 -12.95
CA TYR A 735 22.70 -7.68 -11.80
C TYR A 735 23.63 -8.82 -12.23
N GLU A 736 23.14 -9.80 -13.00
CA GLU A 736 23.96 -10.94 -13.46
C GLU A 736 25.08 -10.48 -14.42
N LEU A 737 24.84 -9.43 -15.21
CA LEU A 737 25.85 -8.80 -16.07
C LEU A 737 27.03 -8.26 -15.27
N VAL A 738 26.77 -7.52 -14.18
CA VAL A 738 27.82 -6.91 -13.34
C VAL A 738 28.50 -7.95 -12.44
N LYS A 739 27.74 -8.94 -11.98
CA LYS A 739 28.26 -10.07 -11.19
C LYS A 739 29.29 -10.90 -11.96
N THR A 740 29.07 -11.11 -13.26
CA THR A 740 29.98 -11.86 -14.14
C THR A 740 31.35 -11.17 -14.30
N ASP A 741 31.39 -9.84 -14.20
CA ASP A 741 32.60 -9.03 -14.35
C ASP A 741 33.48 -8.96 -13.08
N GLN A 742 33.13 -9.69 -12.02
CA GLN A 742 33.83 -9.71 -10.73
C GLN A 742 33.95 -8.32 -10.08
N SER A 743 32.81 -7.64 -9.88
CA SER A 743 32.76 -6.38 -9.12
C SER A 743 33.38 -6.53 -7.74
N SER A 744 34.16 -5.54 -7.31
CA SER A 744 34.69 -5.44 -5.94
C SER A 744 33.64 -4.99 -4.92
N LYS A 745 32.47 -4.53 -5.41
CA LYS A 745 31.35 -4.07 -4.60
C LYS A 745 30.39 -5.19 -4.26
N ARG A 746 29.68 -5.03 -3.16
CA ARG A 746 28.56 -5.92 -2.79
C ARG A 746 27.41 -5.64 -3.74
N LEU A 747 26.80 -6.69 -4.28
CA LEU A 747 25.71 -6.58 -5.26
C LEU A 747 24.41 -7.08 -4.63
N HIS A 748 23.34 -6.32 -4.80
CA HIS A 748 22.01 -6.62 -4.28
C HIS A 748 21.01 -6.57 -5.43
N LEU A 749 20.10 -7.54 -5.50
CA LEU A 749 19.01 -7.58 -6.47
C LEU A 749 17.69 -7.42 -5.72
N ASP A 750 16.93 -6.42 -6.10
CA ASP A 750 15.56 -6.24 -5.66
C ASP A 750 14.61 -7.09 -6.51
N GLN A 751 13.57 -7.62 -5.86
CA GLN A 751 12.54 -8.45 -6.48
C GLN A 751 11.18 -8.04 -5.93
N SER A 752 10.12 -8.30 -6.69
CA SER A 752 8.75 -8.16 -6.21
C SER A 752 8.51 -9.14 -5.05
N SER A 753 8.73 -8.66 -3.84
CA SER A 753 8.88 -9.45 -2.62
C SER A 753 8.12 -8.80 -1.46
N SER A 754 8.09 -9.46 -0.31
CA SER A 754 7.45 -8.90 0.88
C SER A 754 8.21 -7.68 1.41
N SER A 755 7.52 -6.77 2.10
CA SER A 755 8.16 -5.60 2.75
C SER A 755 9.36 -5.97 3.64
N GLN A 756 9.30 -7.10 4.35
CA GLN A 756 10.39 -7.58 5.20
C GLN A 756 11.65 -7.97 4.40
N GLU A 757 11.48 -8.56 3.21
CA GLU A 757 12.59 -8.92 2.32
C GLU A 757 13.21 -7.67 1.69
N THR A 758 12.38 -6.70 1.32
CA THR A 758 12.86 -5.39 0.86
C THR A 758 13.67 -4.69 1.95
N ASP A 759 13.16 -4.61 3.18
CA ASP A 759 13.84 -3.95 4.30
C ASP A 759 15.19 -4.61 4.62
N ARG A 760 15.25 -5.94 4.66
CA ARG A 760 16.50 -6.68 4.83
C ARG A 760 17.51 -6.37 3.72
N THR A 761 17.06 -6.32 2.47
CA THR A 761 17.92 -6.01 1.32
C THR A 761 18.52 -4.60 1.46
N LEU A 762 17.73 -3.64 1.94
CA LEU A 762 18.18 -2.28 2.20
C LEU A 762 19.17 -2.19 3.37
N GLU A 763 18.93 -2.92 4.46
CA GLU A 763 19.88 -3.00 5.58
C GLU A 763 21.25 -3.52 5.11
N GLU A 764 21.25 -4.59 4.30
CA GLU A 764 22.47 -5.15 3.72
C GLU A 764 23.14 -4.16 2.75
N PHE A 765 22.36 -3.42 1.94
CA PHE A 765 22.84 -2.39 1.03
C PHE A 765 23.49 -1.20 1.76
N PHE A 766 22.92 -0.77 2.89
CA PHE A 766 23.41 0.36 3.70
C PHE A 766 24.56 0.02 4.65
N ALA A 767 24.87 -1.26 4.85
CA ALA A 767 25.99 -1.65 5.70
C ALA A 767 27.33 -1.13 5.13
N ASP A 768 28.40 -1.19 5.93
CA ASP A 768 29.70 -0.58 5.59
C ASP A 768 30.29 -1.07 4.26
N GLY A 769 30.83 -0.12 3.50
CA GLY A 769 31.53 -0.34 2.23
C GLY A 769 30.63 -0.26 1.00
N ASP A 770 31.25 -0.07 -0.16
CA ASP A 770 30.54 0.21 -1.40
C ASP A 770 29.64 -0.95 -1.87
N SER A 771 28.40 -0.61 -2.20
CA SER A 771 27.39 -1.55 -2.70
C SER A 771 26.71 -1.04 -3.98
N VAL A 772 26.12 -1.97 -4.73
CA VAL A 772 25.28 -1.68 -5.90
C VAL A 772 23.97 -2.42 -5.73
N ILE A 773 22.84 -1.71 -5.87
CA ILE A 773 21.51 -2.31 -5.88
C ILE A 773 20.87 -2.16 -7.25
N PHE A 774 20.31 -3.26 -7.75
CA PHE A 774 19.59 -3.32 -9.01
C PHE A 774 18.10 -3.47 -8.71
N THR A 775 17.28 -2.57 -9.24
CA THR A 775 15.84 -2.55 -8.99
C THR A 775 15.07 -2.09 -10.22
N SER A 776 13.76 -2.25 -10.19
CA SER A 776 12.83 -1.62 -11.12
C SER A 776 12.65 -0.14 -10.77
N THR A 777 12.55 0.75 -11.76
CA THR A 777 12.16 2.16 -11.51
C THR A 777 10.78 2.28 -10.85
N ARG A 778 9.94 1.25 -11.00
CA ARG A 778 8.62 1.13 -10.37
C ARG A 778 8.63 0.28 -9.09
N GLY A 779 9.81 -0.11 -8.60
CA GLY A 779 9.96 -0.90 -7.39
C GLY A 779 9.72 -0.08 -6.13
N THR A 780 9.50 -0.76 -5.01
CA THR A 780 9.30 -0.11 -3.69
C THR A 780 10.54 0.67 -3.26
N ILE A 781 11.73 0.20 -3.66
CA ILE A 781 13.02 0.81 -3.33
C ILE A 781 13.17 2.22 -3.92
N THR A 782 12.63 2.48 -5.13
CA THR A 782 12.69 3.79 -5.78
C THR A 782 11.60 4.76 -5.33
N GLU A 783 10.65 4.32 -4.51
CA GLU A 783 9.50 5.11 -4.04
C GLU A 783 9.51 5.36 -2.53
N GLY A 784 9.87 4.35 -1.73
CA GLY A 784 9.65 4.37 -0.29
C GLY A 784 10.85 4.71 0.56
N VAL A 785 12.07 4.70 0.02
CA VAL A 785 13.31 4.58 0.81
C VAL A 785 14.01 5.89 1.12
N ASP A 786 14.37 6.07 2.38
CA ASP A 786 15.19 7.17 2.88
C ASP A 786 16.72 6.90 2.73
N TYR A 787 17.38 7.69 1.88
CA TYR A 787 18.79 7.60 1.52
C TYR A 787 19.66 8.74 2.09
N ASP A 788 19.34 9.27 3.25
CA ASP A 788 20.11 10.37 3.84
C ASP A 788 21.60 10.05 4.11
N GLY A 789 22.46 11.05 3.94
CA GLY A 789 23.90 10.98 4.20
C GLY A 789 24.65 10.10 3.20
N GLY A 790 25.54 9.24 3.69
CA GLY A 790 26.36 8.35 2.85
C GLY A 790 25.63 7.11 2.30
N LYS A 791 24.29 7.07 2.31
CA LYS A 791 23.53 5.88 1.93
C LYS A 791 23.41 5.68 0.42
N LEU A 792 23.47 6.74 -0.38
CA LEU A 792 23.36 6.68 -1.84
C LEU A 792 24.15 7.81 -2.50
N HIS A 793 25.02 7.48 -3.45
CA HIS A 793 25.92 8.45 -4.08
C HIS A 793 25.72 8.56 -5.59
N CYS A 794 25.18 7.51 -6.22
CA CYS A 794 24.92 7.51 -7.64
C CYS A 794 23.59 6.80 -7.96
N VAL A 795 22.75 7.45 -8.77
CA VAL A 795 21.58 6.82 -9.39
C VAL A 795 21.73 6.86 -10.90
N VAL A 796 21.40 5.73 -11.53
CA VAL A 796 21.17 5.66 -12.97
C VAL A 796 19.78 5.12 -13.27
N ALA A 797 19.02 5.87 -14.06
CA ALA A 797 17.72 5.44 -14.59
C ALA A 797 17.87 5.07 -16.07
N ILE A 798 17.46 3.84 -16.41
CA ILE A 798 17.65 3.26 -17.74
C ILE A 798 16.31 3.19 -18.46
N GLY A 799 16.27 3.78 -19.66
CA GLY A 799 15.05 3.85 -20.46
C GLY A 799 13.95 4.69 -19.80
N ILE A 800 12.73 4.54 -20.32
CA ILE A 800 11.51 5.17 -19.77
C ILE A 800 10.58 4.04 -19.32
N PRO A 801 10.17 3.98 -18.03
CA PRO A 801 9.39 2.88 -17.47
C PRO A 801 7.91 2.99 -17.82
N LEU A 802 7.55 2.92 -19.11
CA LEU A 802 6.15 2.98 -19.55
C LEU A 802 5.35 1.76 -19.07
N LEU A 803 4.08 1.97 -18.72
CA LEU A 803 3.16 0.87 -18.42
C LEU A 803 2.82 0.09 -19.71
N PRO A 804 2.43 -1.18 -19.60
CA PRO A 804 2.08 -1.98 -20.76
C PRO A 804 0.83 -1.41 -21.45
N THR A 805 1.01 -0.89 -22.66
CA THR A 805 -0.06 -0.18 -23.41
C THR A 805 -1.20 -1.09 -23.89
N TYR A 806 -1.08 -2.40 -23.69
CA TYR A 806 -2.14 -3.37 -24.01
C TYR A 806 -3.15 -3.53 -22.87
N GLN A 807 -2.85 -3.05 -21.66
CA GLN A 807 -3.75 -3.16 -20.51
C GLN A 807 -5.04 -2.35 -20.77
N PRO A 808 -6.23 -2.96 -20.60
CA PRO A 808 -7.51 -2.26 -20.80
C PRO A 808 -7.65 -0.96 -20.00
N THR A 809 -7.34 -0.98 -18.70
CA THR A 809 -7.36 0.22 -17.83
C THR A 809 -6.50 1.35 -18.38
N ILE A 810 -5.29 1.06 -18.83
CA ILE A 810 -4.37 2.05 -19.41
C ILE A 810 -4.91 2.64 -20.70
N ARG A 811 -5.51 1.82 -21.56
CA ARG A 811 -6.16 2.28 -22.79
C ARG A 811 -7.37 3.18 -22.47
N ALA A 812 -8.13 2.84 -21.44
CA ALA A 812 -9.27 3.65 -20.97
C ALA A 812 -8.83 5.00 -20.38
N ILE A 813 -7.79 5.03 -19.54
CA ILE A 813 -7.21 6.28 -19.01
C ILE A 813 -6.76 7.18 -20.16
N LYS A 814 -6.04 6.61 -21.14
CA LYS A 814 -5.62 7.33 -22.34
C LYS A 814 -6.83 7.93 -23.07
N ALA A 815 -7.88 7.15 -23.32
CA ALA A 815 -9.07 7.62 -24.02
C ALA A 815 -9.81 8.72 -23.26
N ALA A 816 -9.91 8.59 -21.93
CA ALA A 816 -10.50 9.60 -21.07
C ALA A 816 -9.74 10.94 -21.15
N TYR A 817 -8.41 10.90 -21.10
CA TYR A 817 -7.61 12.12 -21.27
C TYR A 817 -7.60 12.66 -22.70
N ASP A 818 -7.69 11.80 -23.73
CA ASP A 818 -7.84 12.26 -25.12
C ASP A 818 -9.16 13.07 -25.32
N ASP A 819 -10.22 12.75 -24.56
CA ASP A 819 -11.49 13.50 -24.57
C ASP A 819 -11.38 14.85 -23.83
N ARG A 820 -10.67 14.88 -22.69
CA ARG A 820 -10.56 16.09 -21.85
C ARG A 820 -9.45 17.04 -22.28
N MET A 821 -8.34 16.52 -22.78
CA MET A 821 -7.14 17.28 -23.11
C MET A 821 -6.70 16.99 -24.55
N GLU A 822 -6.83 17.98 -25.43
CA GLU A 822 -6.58 17.82 -26.88
C GLU A 822 -5.21 17.19 -27.20
N GLY A 823 -5.22 15.92 -27.64
CA GLY A 823 -4.07 15.24 -28.22
C GLY A 823 -2.95 14.85 -27.24
N SER A 824 -3.23 14.81 -25.93
CA SER A 824 -2.23 14.52 -24.89
C SER A 824 -2.44 13.19 -24.15
N GLY A 825 -3.49 12.40 -24.46
CA GLY A 825 -3.88 11.26 -23.63
C GLY A 825 -2.79 10.20 -23.47
N PHE A 826 -1.96 9.95 -24.50
CA PHE A 826 -0.81 9.06 -24.36
C PHE A 826 0.22 9.62 -23.37
N ASP A 827 0.54 10.90 -23.48
CA ASP A 827 1.55 11.52 -22.63
C ASP A 827 1.07 11.60 -21.18
N THR A 828 -0.16 12.02 -20.98
CA THR A 828 -0.79 12.11 -19.67
C THR A 828 -0.92 10.74 -18.98
N ALA A 829 -1.37 9.71 -19.71
CA ALA A 829 -1.60 8.39 -19.12
C ALA A 829 -0.31 7.58 -18.89
N LEU A 830 0.73 7.80 -19.71
CA LEU A 830 1.91 6.92 -19.76
C LEU A 830 3.22 7.67 -19.56
N THR A 831 3.47 8.71 -20.34
CA THR A 831 4.77 9.42 -20.35
C THR A 831 4.98 10.18 -19.04
N VAL A 832 4.02 10.99 -18.61
CA VAL A 832 4.09 11.81 -17.39
C VAL A 832 4.30 10.94 -16.14
N PRO A 833 3.49 9.89 -15.88
CA PRO A 833 3.73 9.00 -14.75
C PRO A 833 5.12 8.31 -14.80
N ALA A 834 5.58 7.94 -16.00
CA ALA A 834 6.89 7.29 -16.15
C ALA A 834 8.04 8.26 -15.86
N VAL A 835 7.97 9.51 -16.34
CA VAL A 835 8.98 10.53 -16.08
C VAL A 835 8.97 10.92 -14.59
N ARG A 836 7.80 11.10 -13.98
CA ARG A 836 7.70 11.38 -12.52
C ARG A 836 8.36 10.27 -11.69
N LYS A 837 8.19 8.99 -12.04
CA LYS A 837 8.90 7.88 -11.37
C LYS A 837 10.41 7.95 -11.52
N VAL A 838 10.90 8.38 -12.68
CA VAL A 838 12.34 8.60 -12.90
C VAL A 838 12.87 9.77 -12.06
N ARG A 839 12.13 10.88 -12.04
CA ARG A 839 12.43 12.06 -11.21
C ARG A 839 12.48 11.72 -9.72
N GLN A 840 11.54 10.89 -9.25
CA GLN A 840 11.55 10.36 -7.88
C GLN A 840 12.81 9.55 -7.59
N ALA A 841 13.25 8.69 -8.50
CA ALA A 841 14.43 7.85 -8.28
C ALA A 841 15.71 8.69 -8.13
N PHE A 842 15.97 9.66 -9.03
CA PHE A 842 17.20 10.47 -8.92
C PHE A 842 17.12 11.57 -7.87
N GLY A 843 15.91 12.01 -7.49
CA GLY A 843 15.69 12.95 -6.39
C GLY A 843 16.09 12.39 -5.02
N ARG A 844 16.42 11.09 -4.92
CA ARG A 844 16.88 10.45 -3.69
C ARG A 844 18.35 10.66 -3.37
N VAL A 845 19.16 10.98 -4.37
CA VAL A 845 20.62 11.09 -4.24
C VAL A 845 21.06 12.37 -3.54
N ILE A 846 20.21 13.40 -3.56
CA ILE A 846 20.62 14.76 -3.23
C ILE A 846 19.55 15.37 -2.30
N ARG A 847 19.85 15.49 -1.00
CA ARG A 847 18.89 15.90 0.06
C ARG A 847 19.35 17.01 1.03
N GLY A 848 20.65 17.16 1.29
CA GLY A 848 21.22 18.38 1.92
C GLY A 848 22.30 19.12 1.10
N SER A 849 22.55 20.40 1.43
CA SER A 849 23.58 21.24 0.77
C SER A 849 25.00 20.65 0.81
N GLU A 850 25.29 19.84 1.83
CA GLU A 850 26.59 19.21 2.06
C GLU A 850 26.74 17.86 1.34
N GLU A 851 25.66 17.32 0.77
CA GLU A 851 25.69 16.03 0.10
C GLU A 851 26.21 16.14 -1.33
N THR A 852 26.93 15.12 -1.78
CA THR A 852 27.53 15.05 -3.11
C THR A 852 27.03 13.84 -3.85
N GLY A 853 26.59 13.98 -5.11
CA GLY A 853 26.01 12.86 -5.80
C GLY A 853 25.87 12.97 -7.31
N VAL A 854 25.66 11.82 -7.92
CA VAL A 854 25.62 11.64 -9.37
C VAL A 854 24.24 11.15 -9.80
N ARG A 855 23.68 11.77 -10.83
CA ARG A 855 22.41 11.42 -11.44
C ARG A 855 22.59 11.19 -12.94
N ILE A 856 22.18 10.01 -13.41
CA ILE A 856 22.37 9.64 -14.82
C ILE A 856 21.05 9.16 -15.40
N LEU A 857 20.68 9.70 -16.55
CA LEU A 857 19.56 9.25 -17.37
C LEU A 857 20.10 8.60 -18.63
N LEU A 858 19.79 7.33 -18.87
CA LEU A 858 20.26 6.58 -20.04
C LEU A 858 19.10 6.33 -21.01
N ASP A 859 18.86 7.30 -21.89
CA ASP A 859 18.00 7.23 -23.08
C ASP A 859 18.07 8.58 -23.84
N GLU A 860 18.24 8.57 -25.16
CA GLU A 860 18.25 9.79 -26.01
C GLU A 860 16.99 10.65 -25.83
N ARG A 861 15.88 10.04 -25.41
CA ARG A 861 14.60 10.75 -25.21
C ARG A 861 14.68 11.82 -24.12
N TYR A 862 15.53 11.67 -23.12
CA TYR A 862 15.67 12.71 -22.07
C TYR A 862 16.31 14.00 -22.58
N GLY A 863 17.07 13.94 -23.68
CA GLY A 863 17.71 15.10 -24.31
C GLY A 863 16.94 15.71 -25.47
N SER A 864 15.74 15.21 -25.76
CA SER A 864 14.91 15.69 -26.87
C SER A 864 13.54 16.18 -26.41
N SER A 865 12.98 17.15 -27.13
CA SER A 865 11.62 17.71 -26.95
C SER A 865 10.66 17.20 -28.04
N GLY A 866 9.35 17.35 -27.81
CA GLY A 866 8.29 16.98 -28.75
C GLY A 866 7.92 15.49 -28.74
N PHE A 867 7.21 15.01 -29.78
CA PHE A 867 6.44 13.75 -29.82
C PHE A 867 7.16 12.45 -29.37
N TYR A 868 8.49 12.43 -29.32
CA TYR A 868 9.25 11.28 -28.82
C TYR A 868 10.22 11.60 -27.69
N GLY A 869 10.38 12.89 -27.38
CA GLY A 869 11.25 13.38 -26.34
C GLY A 869 10.50 13.48 -25.01
N VAL A 870 11.25 13.46 -23.91
CA VAL A 870 10.70 13.64 -22.56
C VAL A 870 11.35 14.78 -21.79
N ASN A 871 12.19 15.58 -22.44
CA ASN A 871 12.83 16.73 -21.82
C ASN A 871 11.80 17.75 -21.31
N ASP A 872 10.68 17.92 -22.03
CA ASP A 872 9.63 18.89 -21.70
C ASP A 872 8.89 18.56 -20.38
N TYR A 873 8.96 17.30 -19.92
CA TYR A 873 8.37 16.83 -18.65
C TYR A 873 9.33 16.96 -17.44
N LEU A 874 10.58 17.35 -17.68
CA LEU A 874 11.51 17.75 -16.63
C LEU A 874 11.24 19.21 -16.24
N SER A 875 11.53 19.58 -15.00
CA SER A 875 11.56 20.97 -14.56
C SER A 875 12.55 21.79 -15.37
N GLU A 876 12.34 23.10 -15.48
CA GLU A 876 13.24 23.97 -16.26
C GLU A 876 14.68 23.96 -15.74
N GLN A 877 14.87 23.70 -14.45
CA GLN A 877 16.18 23.52 -13.87
C GLN A 877 16.79 22.19 -14.29
N GLU A 878 16.07 21.07 -14.17
CA GLU A 878 16.55 19.76 -14.63
C GLU A 878 16.92 19.81 -16.11
N GLN A 879 16.12 20.46 -16.95
CA GLN A 879 16.43 20.66 -18.38
C GLN A 879 17.75 21.40 -18.61
N ARG A 880 18.05 22.41 -17.79
CA ARG A 880 19.31 23.17 -17.85
C ARG A 880 20.49 22.38 -17.31
N GLU A 881 20.25 21.56 -16.29
CA GLU A 881 21.30 20.89 -15.53
C GLU A 881 21.78 19.59 -16.19
N PHE A 882 20.86 18.80 -16.74
CA PHE A 882 21.20 17.51 -17.33
C PHE A 882 21.95 17.70 -18.66
N ALA A 883 23.24 17.35 -18.64
CA ALA A 883 24.11 17.50 -19.80
C ALA A 883 24.13 16.24 -20.68
N MET A 884 23.80 16.39 -21.96
CA MET A 884 23.97 15.33 -22.97
C MET A 884 25.43 14.93 -23.09
N THR A 885 25.70 13.64 -22.91
CA THR A 885 27.04 13.07 -22.81
C THR A 885 27.15 11.83 -23.68
N ASN A 886 28.23 11.74 -24.46
CA ASN A 886 28.50 10.55 -25.24
C ASN A 886 28.68 9.33 -24.31
N PRO A 887 28.09 8.16 -24.63
CA PRO A 887 28.20 6.96 -23.81
C PRO A 887 29.63 6.58 -23.42
N ASP A 888 30.61 6.81 -24.31
CA ASP A 888 32.02 6.49 -24.06
C ASP A 888 32.69 7.47 -23.06
N ASP A 889 32.09 8.63 -22.83
CA ASP A 889 32.58 9.68 -21.96
C ASP A 889 31.96 9.65 -20.55
N VAL A 890 30.91 8.85 -20.32
CA VAL A 890 30.21 8.75 -19.02
C VAL A 890 31.19 8.35 -17.92
N GLY A 891 31.95 7.27 -18.10
CA GLY A 891 32.96 6.83 -17.13
C GLY A 891 34.02 7.90 -16.83
N ARG A 892 34.43 8.68 -17.83
CA ARG A 892 35.41 9.78 -17.64
C ARG A 892 34.81 10.92 -16.83
N ALA A 893 33.56 11.29 -17.08
CA ALA A 893 32.86 12.30 -16.30
C ALA A 893 32.73 11.89 -14.83
N LEU A 894 32.38 10.63 -14.57
CA LEU A 894 32.32 10.07 -13.21
C LEU A 894 33.67 10.14 -12.49
N SER A 895 34.75 9.68 -13.13
CA SER A 895 36.09 9.76 -12.54
C SER A 895 36.48 11.20 -12.21
N THR A 896 36.22 12.13 -13.11
CA THR A 896 36.58 13.54 -12.92
C THR A 896 35.84 14.14 -11.71
N PHE A 897 34.54 13.91 -11.61
CA PHE A 897 33.72 14.43 -10.52
C PHE A 897 34.16 13.91 -9.15
N TRP A 898 34.40 12.61 -9.02
CA TRP A 898 34.84 12.02 -7.75
C TRP A 898 36.31 12.32 -7.40
N GLU A 899 37.14 12.68 -8.38
CA GLU A 899 38.49 13.23 -8.13
C GLU A 899 38.44 14.64 -7.56
N GLU A 900 37.50 15.47 -8.03
CA GLU A 900 37.29 16.85 -7.55
C GLU A 900 36.50 16.88 -6.23
N THR A 901 35.65 15.89 -5.99
CA THR A 901 34.71 15.82 -4.86
C THR A 901 34.80 14.45 -4.16
N PRO A 902 35.87 14.15 -3.42
CA PRO A 902 36.08 12.82 -2.84
C PRO A 902 35.08 12.51 -1.72
N LEU A 903 34.62 11.26 -1.63
CA LEU A 903 33.77 10.81 -0.52
C LEU A 903 34.52 10.91 0.81
N SER A 904 33.92 11.60 1.78
CA SER A 904 34.41 11.62 3.16
C SER A 904 33.83 10.42 3.91
N TYR A 905 34.64 9.39 4.15
CA TYR A 905 34.24 8.32 5.06
C TYR A 905 34.47 8.81 6.49
N GLU A 906 33.43 9.31 7.16
CA GLU A 906 33.46 9.51 8.60
C GLU A 906 33.64 8.15 9.28
N HIS A 907 34.89 7.78 9.56
CA HIS A 907 35.15 6.80 10.59
C HIS A 907 34.67 7.41 11.89
N GLY A 908 33.72 6.76 12.57
CA GLY A 908 33.38 7.08 13.94
C GLY A 908 34.61 6.94 14.83
N GLU A 909 35.39 8.02 14.96
CA GLU A 909 36.47 8.12 15.92
C GLU A 909 35.87 8.38 17.29
N THR A 910 35.68 7.31 18.07
CA THR A 910 35.81 7.44 19.52
C THR A 910 37.24 7.88 19.82
N ALA A 911 37.38 9.15 20.20
CA ALA A 911 38.61 9.69 20.75
C ALA A 911 39.01 8.93 22.02
N GLU A 912 40.15 8.23 22.00
CA GLU A 912 41.02 8.09 23.17
C GLU A 912 42.47 7.71 22.75
N GLU A 913 43.41 8.19 23.55
CA GLU A 913 44.77 8.56 23.17
C GLU A 913 45.78 7.42 22.97
N ALA A 914 46.69 7.66 22.02
CA ALA A 914 48.13 7.39 22.02
C ALA A 914 48.72 6.30 22.96
N GLY A 915 49.28 5.26 22.35
CA GLY A 915 50.19 4.33 23.01
C GLY A 915 50.95 3.45 22.02
N SER A 916 52.24 3.74 21.87
CA SER A 916 53.24 3.11 21.01
C SER A 916 53.44 1.59 21.16
N GLU A 917 53.95 1.02 20.06
CA GLU A 917 54.98 -0.05 19.95
C GLU A 917 54.60 -1.51 19.59
N GLU A 918 55.37 -1.97 18.58
CA GLU A 918 55.86 -3.33 18.29
C GLU A 918 55.02 -4.37 17.51
N THR A 919 55.49 -4.57 16.27
CA THR A 919 55.50 -5.80 15.47
C THR A 919 55.73 -7.09 16.25
N VAL A 920 54.86 -8.12 16.12
CA VAL A 920 55.26 -9.55 16.06
C VAL A 920 54.21 -10.42 15.34
N ALA A 921 54.68 -11.07 14.27
CA ALA A 921 54.41 -12.42 13.74
C ALA A 921 53.04 -13.14 13.89
N ALA A 922 52.62 -13.66 12.73
CA ALA A 922 51.71 -14.76 12.51
C ALA A 922 51.89 -15.97 13.43
N LYS A 923 50.77 -16.52 13.92
CA LYS A 923 50.63 -17.91 14.35
C LYS A 923 49.19 -18.40 14.14
N SER A 924 49.10 -19.49 13.37
CA SER A 924 47.99 -20.44 13.31
C SER A 924 47.76 -21.13 14.65
N VAL A 925 46.52 -21.61 14.90
CA VAL A 925 46.09 -22.77 15.74
C VAL A 925 44.54 -22.78 15.72
N THR A 926 43.92 -23.60 14.86
CA THR A 926 43.18 -24.87 15.13
C THR A 926 41.75 -24.76 15.64
N SER A 927 40.82 -25.24 14.81
CA SER A 927 39.64 -26.08 15.05
C SER A 927 39.13 -26.27 16.49
N GLU A 928 37.85 -25.95 16.71
CA GLU A 928 36.91 -26.74 17.51
C GLU A 928 35.46 -26.48 17.02
N GLU A 929 34.65 -27.54 17.00
CA GLU A 929 33.31 -27.71 16.41
C GLU A 929 32.21 -26.91 17.12
N PRO A 930 31.08 -26.57 16.44
CA PRO A 930 29.80 -26.35 17.10
C PRO A 930 28.86 -27.56 16.97
N ALA A 931 28.17 -27.83 18.07
CA ALA A 931 27.27 -28.95 18.27
C ALA A 931 25.90 -28.78 17.57
N GLN A 932 25.51 -29.85 16.87
CA GLN A 932 24.17 -30.43 16.68
C GLN A 932 22.92 -29.55 16.91
N THR A 933 22.29 -29.14 15.81
CA THR A 933 20.85 -28.88 15.72
C THR A 933 20.10 -30.18 15.37
N GLY A 934 19.15 -30.57 16.22
CA GLY A 934 18.24 -31.69 15.99
C GLY A 934 17.14 -31.33 14.99
N GLY A 935 16.85 -32.26 14.06
CA GLY A 935 15.95 -32.04 12.93
C GLY A 935 14.50 -32.49 13.12
N ARG A 936 13.74 -32.29 12.04
CA ARG A 936 12.53 -33.03 11.62
C ARG A 936 12.20 -32.59 10.19
N THR A 937 12.54 -33.41 9.18
CA THR A 937 11.65 -34.31 8.40
C THR A 937 10.51 -33.61 7.65
N GLY A 938 10.72 -33.39 6.34
CA GLY A 938 9.71 -33.14 5.32
C GLY A 938 10.01 -34.03 4.11
N GLU A 939 8.96 -34.59 3.51
CA GLU A 939 8.96 -35.73 2.60
C GLU A 939 9.52 -35.47 1.19
N ALA A 940 10.01 -36.55 0.58
CA ALA A 940 10.66 -36.61 -0.72
C ALA A 940 9.68 -36.58 -1.91
N VAL A 941 10.04 -35.84 -2.96
CA VAL A 941 9.54 -36.03 -4.34
C VAL A 941 10.75 -36.32 -5.23
N SER A 942 10.73 -37.47 -5.91
CA SER A 942 11.83 -37.94 -6.75
C SER A 942 11.82 -37.30 -8.14
N ALA A 943 12.90 -36.63 -8.52
CA ALA A 943 13.27 -36.39 -9.91
C ALA A 943 14.68 -36.93 -10.14
N ASP A 944 14.88 -37.71 -11.21
CA ASP A 944 16.17 -38.31 -11.56
C ASP A 944 17.25 -37.23 -11.73
N SER A 945 18.17 -37.14 -10.79
CA SER A 945 19.24 -36.14 -10.77
C SER A 945 20.38 -36.52 -11.73
N TYR A 946 20.53 -35.78 -12.83
CA TYR A 946 21.72 -35.83 -13.70
C TYR A 946 22.68 -34.70 -13.32
N SER A 947 23.95 -35.02 -13.10
CA SER A 947 25.00 -34.00 -12.96
C SER A 947 25.64 -33.74 -14.34
N LYS A 948 25.69 -32.47 -14.74
CA LYS A 948 26.31 -32.01 -15.99
C LYS A 948 27.76 -31.59 -15.70
N ILE A 949 28.74 -32.21 -16.37
CA ILE A 949 30.16 -31.84 -16.26
C ILE A 949 30.59 -31.13 -17.54
N TYR A 950 31.17 -29.93 -17.39
CA TYR A 950 31.73 -29.14 -18.48
C TYR A 950 33.23 -29.44 -18.63
N PHE A 951 33.66 -29.70 -19.86
CA PHE A 951 35.08 -29.81 -20.20
C PHE A 951 35.49 -28.50 -20.87
N GLY A 952 36.42 -27.76 -20.25
CA GLY A 952 36.89 -26.46 -20.76
C GLY A 952 37.52 -26.56 -22.16
N GLU A 953 37.58 -25.42 -22.85
CA GLU A 953 37.89 -25.31 -24.29
C GLU A 953 39.31 -25.74 -24.71
N GLU A 954 40.25 -25.95 -23.78
CA GLU A 954 41.66 -26.18 -24.12
C GLU A 954 41.98 -27.55 -24.78
N ALA A 955 41.00 -28.47 -24.87
CA ALA A 955 41.19 -29.80 -25.47
C ALA A 955 40.53 -29.99 -26.86
N GLY A 956 39.88 -28.97 -27.43
CA GLY A 956 39.25 -29.06 -28.76
C GLY A 956 38.00 -29.95 -28.85
N LEU A 957 37.41 -30.33 -27.71
CA LEU A 957 36.11 -30.98 -27.57
C LEU A 957 35.26 -30.13 -26.61
N SER A 958 34.14 -29.58 -27.08
CA SER A 958 33.14 -28.90 -26.25
C SER A 958 31.86 -29.73 -26.22
N GLY A 959 31.35 -30.01 -25.02
CA GLY A 959 30.14 -30.80 -24.84
C GLY A 959 29.88 -31.17 -23.40
N TRP A 960 28.62 -31.50 -23.11
CA TRP A 960 28.16 -31.97 -21.80
C TRP A 960 27.99 -33.49 -21.86
N VAL A 961 28.49 -34.19 -20.84
CA VAL A 961 28.18 -35.63 -20.67
C VAL A 961 27.31 -35.79 -19.43
N SER A 962 26.16 -36.44 -19.61
CA SER A 962 25.29 -36.85 -18.51
C SER A 962 25.86 -38.09 -17.85
N VAL A 963 26.28 -37.98 -16.59
CA VAL A 963 26.76 -39.14 -15.82
C VAL A 963 25.62 -39.67 -14.96
N SER A 964 25.28 -40.96 -15.10
CA SER A 964 24.29 -41.59 -14.22
C SER A 964 24.99 -42.17 -12.99
N THR A 965 25.04 -41.41 -11.89
CA THR A 965 25.34 -41.99 -10.58
C THR A 965 24.29 -41.54 -9.58
N ARG A 966 23.53 -42.51 -9.05
CA ARG A 966 22.79 -42.36 -7.79
C ARG A 966 23.82 -42.13 -6.69
N VAL A 967 23.96 -40.90 -6.21
CA VAL A 967 24.76 -40.58 -5.02
C VAL A 967 23.77 -40.10 -3.97
N ALA A 968 23.79 -40.76 -2.80
CA ALA A 968 22.95 -40.42 -1.67
C ALA A 968 23.31 -39.02 -1.15
N GLU A 969 22.31 -38.31 -0.66
CA GLU A 969 22.40 -36.95 -0.14
C GLU A 969 23.59 -36.76 0.81
N ASN A 970 24.26 -35.62 0.62
CA ASN A 970 25.39 -35.04 1.37
C ASN A 970 26.82 -35.43 0.90
N GLU A 971 27.53 -34.40 0.44
CA GLU A 971 28.99 -34.26 0.26
C GLU A 971 29.68 -34.99 -0.91
N ILE A 972 29.61 -34.41 -2.12
CA ILE A 972 30.73 -34.40 -3.08
C ILE A 972 30.73 -33.06 -3.84
N VAL A 973 31.80 -32.26 -3.72
CA VAL A 973 32.06 -31.11 -4.62
C VAL A 973 32.99 -31.59 -5.74
N PRO A 974 32.61 -31.47 -7.03
CA PRO A 974 33.50 -31.85 -8.12
C PRO A 974 34.60 -30.80 -8.28
N LEU A 975 35.83 -31.16 -7.91
CA LEU A 975 37.05 -30.45 -8.32
C LEU A 975 37.79 -31.35 -9.31
N VAL A 976 37.64 -31.06 -10.60
CA VAL A 976 38.36 -31.74 -11.69
C VAL A 976 39.72 -31.07 -11.85
N TYR A 977 40.80 -31.77 -11.49
CA TYR A 977 42.15 -31.20 -11.59
C TYR A 977 43.02 -31.74 -12.73
N GLU A 978 42.66 -32.84 -13.40
CA GLU A 978 43.43 -33.33 -14.56
C GLU A 978 42.62 -34.41 -15.31
N HIS A 979 42.62 -34.36 -16.65
CA HIS A 979 42.11 -35.42 -17.51
C HIS A 979 43.26 -35.95 -18.38
N THR A 980 43.29 -37.26 -18.62
CA THR A 980 44.21 -37.88 -19.59
C THR A 980 43.38 -38.65 -20.60
N VAL A 981 43.55 -38.33 -21.89
CA VAL A 981 42.92 -39.05 -22.99
C VAL A 981 43.87 -40.17 -23.41
N GLU A 982 43.46 -41.43 -23.22
CA GLU A 982 44.15 -42.59 -23.78
C GLU A 982 43.38 -43.06 -25.03
N SER A 983 44.03 -42.99 -26.20
CA SER A 983 43.45 -43.45 -27.46
C SER A 983 43.61 -44.97 -27.56
N GLY A 984 42.49 -45.70 -27.58
CA GLY A 984 42.47 -47.14 -27.83
C GLY A 984 42.46 -47.46 -29.33
N ASP A 985 43.12 -48.55 -29.74
CA ASP A 985 43.26 -49.02 -31.14
C ASP A 985 41.91 -49.35 -31.85
N ALA A 986 40.75 -49.12 -31.23
CA ALA A 986 39.42 -49.41 -31.75
C ALA A 986 38.49 -48.19 -31.89
N GLY A 987 38.98 -46.96 -31.74
CA GLY A 987 38.18 -45.74 -31.95
C GLY A 987 37.24 -45.37 -30.80
N GLU A 988 37.44 -45.95 -29.62
CA GLU A 988 36.82 -45.51 -28.37
C GLU A 988 37.87 -44.71 -27.58
N ASP A 989 37.71 -43.38 -27.52
CA ASP A 989 38.49 -42.54 -26.63
C ASP A 989 37.89 -42.63 -25.22
N THR A 990 38.71 -42.99 -24.22
CA THR A 990 38.26 -43.10 -22.82
C THR A 990 38.78 -41.92 -22.01
N ILE A 991 37.89 -41.18 -21.34
CA ILE A 991 38.26 -40.07 -20.44
C ILE A 991 38.26 -40.60 -19.00
N LYS A 992 39.42 -40.56 -18.34
CA LYS A 992 39.53 -40.87 -16.89
C LYS A 992 39.41 -39.59 -16.07
N LEU A 993 38.48 -39.57 -15.12
CA LEU A 993 38.26 -38.48 -14.17
C LEU A 993 38.84 -38.84 -12.79
N ASN A 994 39.52 -37.90 -12.14
CA ASN A 994 40.04 -38.04 -10.78
C ASN A 994 39.16 -37.26 -9.79
N PHE A 995 38.76 -37.89 -8.67
CA PHE A 995 38.00 -37.25 -7.59
C PHE A 995 38.86 -37.22 -6.30
N ALA A 996 38.85 -36.12 -5.55
CA ALA A 996 39.70 -35.94 -4.38
C ALA A 996 39.00 -36.33 -3.04
N LYS A 997 39.50 -37.41 -2.42
CA LYS A 997 39.39 -37.87 -1.01
C LYS A 997 37.98 -38.26 -0.48
N GLU A 998 37.76 -39.34 0.29
CA GLU A 998 38.61 -40.35 0.91
C GLU A 998 37.78 -41.65 1.09
N LEU A 999 37.70 -42.51 0.06
CA LEU A 999 37.18 -43.88 0.19
C LEU A 999 38.37 -44.86 0.10
N SER A 1000 38.69 -45.48 1.22
CA SER A 1000 39.83 -46.39 1.33
C SER A 1000 39.60 -47.71 0.56
N ALA A 1001 40.67 -48.14 -0.12
CA ALA A 1001 40.96 -49.45 -0.71
C ALA A 1001 40.34 -49.77 -2.09
N SER A 1002 41.20 -49.64 -3.12
CA SER A 1002 41.03 -49.88 -4.58
C SER A 1002 39.96 -49.01 -5.24
N GLY A 1003 40.25 -47.89 -5.90
CA GLY A 1003 41.31 -47.67 -6.90
C GLY A 1003 40.64 -47.55 -8.26
N TRP A 1004 40.41 -46.31 -8.73
CA TRP A 1004 39.76 -45.93 -10.00
C TRP A 1004 38.30 -46.40 -10.15
N THR A 1005 37.41 -45.52 -10.60
CA THR A 1005 36.10 -45.94 -11.15
C THR A 1005 36.15 -45.70 -12.64
N ASP A 1006 36.29 -46.76 -13.42
CA ASP A 1006 36.18 -46.67 -14.88
C ASP A 1006 34.74 -46.34 -15.23
N VAL A 1007 34.49 -45.12 -15.68
CA VAL A 1007 33.22 -44.74 -16.30
C VAL A 1007 33.34 -45.06 -17.78
N LYS A 1008 32.73 -46.18 -18.22
CA LYS A 1008 32.50 -46.42 -19.65
C LYS A 1008 31.34 -45.54 -20.11
N ALA A 1009 31.64 -44.47 -20.81
CA ALA A 1009 30.66 -43.75 -21.60
C ALA A 1009 30.83 -44.17 -23.06
N ASP A 1010 29.84 -44.88 -23.62
CA ASP A 1010 29.78 -45.16 -25.06
C ASP A 1010 29.38 -43.85 -25.77
N VAL A 1011 30.36 -43.06 -26.21
CA VAL A 1011 30.09 -41.84 -27.00
C VAL A 1011 29.83 -42.27 -28.44
N VAL A 1012 28.56 -42.49 -28.79
CA VAL A 1012 28.15 -42.75 -30.17
C VAL A 1012 27.99 -41.40 -30.89
N LEU A 1013 29.04 -40.97 -31.60
CA LEU A 1013 29.09 -39.71 -32.36
C LEU A 1013 27.94 -39.50 -33.36
N SER A 1014 27.22 -40.55 -33.77
CA SER A 1014 26.08 -40.43 -34.70
C SER A 1014 24.76 -39.97 -34.08
N GLU A 1015 24.66 -39.81 -32.75
CA GLU A 1015 23.45 -39.32 -32.07
C GLU A 1015 23.49 -37.81 -31.76
N ILE A 1016 24.59 -37.11 -32.07
CA ILE A 1016 24.74 -35.67 -31.82
C ILE A 1016 24.28 -34.82 -33.03
N GLU A 1017 24.11 -35.41 -34.22
CA GLU A 1017 23.85 -34.64 -35.46
C GLU A 1017 22.38 -34.39 -35.92
N PRO A 1018 21.28 -34.85 -35.26
CA PRO A 1018 19.93 -34.46 -35.68
C PRO A 1018 19.16 -33.49 -34.76
N ILE A 1019 19.75 -32.90 -33.71
CA ILE A 1019 19.04 -31.87 -32.90
C ILE A 1019 19.18 -30.45 -33.51
N ALA A 1020 20.09 -30.24 -34.48
CA ALA A 1020 20.35 -28.92 -35.06
C ALA A 1020 19.61 -28.62 -36.39
N ARG A 1021 18.54 -29.34 -36.76
CA ARG A 1021 17.92 -29.16 -38.09
C ARG A 1021 16.41 -28.96 -38.21
N ASP A 1022 15.65 -28.83 -37.12
CA ASP A 1022 14.19 -28.62 -37.22
C ASP A 1022 13.66 -27.27 -36.69
N ALA A 1023 14.51 -26.35 -36.21
CA ALA A 1023 14.08 -24.99 -35.82
C ALA A 1023 14.12 -23.98 -36.99
N ARG A 1024 13.66 -24.37 -38.19
CA ARG A 1024 13.37 -23.43 -39.28
C ARG A 1024 12.03 -23.77 -39.91
N LYS A 1025 10.97 -23.13 -39.42
CA LYS A 1025 9.95 -22.46 -40.25
C LYS A 1025 9.05 -21.54 -39.41
N PRO A 1026 8.49 -20.49 -40.04
CA PRO A 1026 7.84 -19.36 -39.39
C PRO A 1026 6.33 -19.58 -39.21
N GLU A 1027 5.80 -19.11 -38.10
CA GLU A 1027 4.52 -18.39 -37.98
C GLU A 1027 4.61 -17.45 -36.78
#